data_AF-A0A820FHE6-F1
#
_entry.id   AF-A0A820FHE6-F1
#
_cell.length_a   1.000
_cell.length_b   1.000
_cell.length_c   1.000
_cell.angle_alpha   90.00
_cell.angle_beta   90.00
_cell.angle_gamma   90.00
#
_symmetry.space_group_name_H-M   'P 1'
#
loop_
_entity.id
_entity.type
_entity.pdbx_description
1 polymer ?
#
loop_
_entity_poly.entity_id
_entity_poly.type
_entity_poly.pdbx_seq_one_letter_code
_entity_poly.pdbx_strand_id
1 'polypeptide(L)'
;MQSDLNPIFHLMNIDKLQNRKNKLVKALLASATSLIDIREEDVLYDTFYLASRETFTYAVLFDESLNSLPIREQAITHLKNKWKSWKSTGILAHDIWSWQSFTMEQKAIIHNIWTLVIPVKGLTHPFDGLFDATHRNMKAKMEINDKVVTCIDAYCQQANDKEAYYELVRQWHDRFDREVIKSIEISPLLKHIVPFAEKLNQFANVRSWRAFLKQRMTINAIKGSLEQQSIVNNEPPTENNASLQDEPASPDQIQVEIGNMTAEPVKFKCVEILEMTVQILNLFHKKLQDICASRQKNSIENIIRIFPDIQQAENDLNQLQSLLDPLALPQLLSIVSFWKNSSRIHHICKGLSFLNKAVSANIDSTLLDSVCAINEKTSGDECALTYEKYRDKIEKPLSDDMLTLFSYYSSGSDLFEFLGSLSNDDVYNLQEAVNDWEETLVSTKIVFEFATVKNFVDRAYDTIKVKHQELKNTPLQLNDIVTGFATIWKNEQFKDLRTYLESSSLALSSIKRIHLELVDKEQSKRRRIADILQKSIVYFVRIGHNETTFDVNIELPSQQTAAINEKKQQKIKWTDLSELRDRARLLEYSSNVNKRNLPETDSEREKERLRNFIQFASIVESTIEILTSLYIAGHPSVSDFLANQESISEFLVDQKTFSSNDGLYVELRDYNRLLTNLFSNWEKKLCTMYETHINLTYFSGNQLWQIEDYIYRRSSFSHPGYHLLKFIGIDPNSIEQPNVKQQSPEDRLKYLGDLLLQGQEISAPKQESLKMKKCFLVETTNEGILRGILSLFSLTKTEPSVYRILYCTQRT
;
A
#
# COMPACT_ATOMS: atom_id res chain seq x y z
N MET A 1 57.76 -15.09 -34.30
CA MET A 1 59.19 -15.29 -34.69
C MET A 1 60.21 -15.01 -33.56
N GLN A 2 59.78 -14.57 -32.37
CA GLN A 2 60.65 -14.12 -31.26
C GLN A 2 61.01 -15.23 -30.26
N SER A 3 61.36 -16.42 -30.75
CA SER A 3 61.87 -17.47 -29.85
C SER A 3 63.38 -17.38 -29.81
N ASP A 4 63.96 -17.37 -28.60
CA ASP A 4 65.42 -17.47 -28.37
C ASP A 4 66.04 -18.75 -28.95
N LEU A 5 65.22 -19.66 -29.47
CA LEU A 5 65.65 -20.89 -30.15
C LEU A 5 65.63 -20.77 -31.68
N ASN A 6 65.16 -19.66 -32.28
CA ASN A 6 65.09 -19.52 -33.73
C ASN A 6 66.45 -19.02 -34.30
N PRO A 7 67.19 -19.85 -35.06
CA PRO A 7 68.50 -19.46 -35.59
C PRO A 7 68.43 -18.30 -36.59
N ILE A 8 67.31 -18.12 -37.30
CA ILE A 8 67.12 -16.99 -38.22
C ILE A 8 66.99 -15.69 -37.43
N PHE A 9 66.29 -15.70 -36.29
CA PHE A 9 66.16 -14.53 -35.43
C PHE A 9 67.53 -14.06 -34.90
N HIS A 10 68.39 -14.99 -34.47
CA HIS A 10 69.76 -14.68 -34.05
C HIS A 10 70.60 -14.11 -35.20
N LEU A 11 70.52 -14.70 -36.39
CA LEU A 11 71.22 -14.20 -37.57
C LEU A 11 70.75 -12.78 -37.97
N MET A 12 69.45 -12.49 -37.86
CA MET A 12 68.89 -11.15 -38.11
C MET A 12 69.39 -10.13 -37.07
N ASN A 13 69.44 -10.51 -35.78
CA ASN A 13 69.96 -9.62 -34.74
C ASN A 13 71.46 -9.32 -34.93
N ILE A 14 72.25 -10.31 -35.34
CA ILE A 14 73.68 -10.11 -35.67
C ILE A 14 73.83 -9.15 -36.86
N ASP A 15 73.03 -9.30 -37.91
CA ASP A 15 73.07 -8.42 -39.09
C ASP A 15 72.71 -6.97 -38.73
N LYS A 16 71.72 -6.76 -37.85
CA LYS A 16 71.30 -5.42 -37.37
C LYS A 16 72.34 -4.72 -36.47
N LEU A 17 73.00 -5.47 -35.59
CA LEU A 17 74.02 -4.91 -34.67
C LEU A 17 75.29 -4.47 -35.41
N GLN A 18 75.53 -5.04 -36.60
CA GLN A 18 76.69 -4.72 -37.41
C GLN A 18 76.32 -3.62 -38.41
N ASN A 19 76.67 -2.37 -38.07
CA ASN A 19 76.53 -1.18 -38.94
C ASN A 19 77.25 -1.28 -40.32
N ARG A 20 77.81 -2.44 -40.68
CA ARG A 20 78.42 -2.75 -41.97
C ARG A 20 77.86 -4.08 -42.50
N LYS A 21 77.42 -4.09 -43.76
CA LYS A 21 76.89 -5.29 -44.46
C LYS A 21 77.84 -6.49 -44.32
N ASN A 22 77.53 -7.43 -43.42
CA ASN A 22 78.31 -8.63 -43.23
C ASN A 22 77.93 -9.69 -44.28
N LYS A 23 78.82 -9.93 -45.24
CA LYS A 23 78.57 -10.87 -46.35
C LYS A 23 78.35 -12.31 -45.86
N LEU A 24 78.99 -12.73 -44.77
CA LEU A 24 78.84 -14.08 -44.23
C LEU A 24 77.45 -14.26 -43.60
N VAL A 25 77.02 -13.31 -42.77
CA VAL A 25 75.69 -13.35 -42.14
C VAL A 25 74.59 -13.32 -43.20
N LYS A 26 74.74 -12.51 -44.26
CA LYS A 26 73.80 -12.51 -45.40
C LYS A 26 73.77 -13.83 -46.17
N ALA A 27 74.92 -14.48 -46.37
CA ALA A 27 74.97 -15.79 -47.03
C ALA A 27 74.30 -16.88 -46.17
N LEU A 28 74.50 -16.84 -44.85
CA LEU A 28 73.84 -17.76 -43.91
C LEU A 28 72.33 -17.52 -43.84
N LEU A 29 71.88 -16.26 -43.80
CA LEU A 29 70.46 -15.92 -43.89
C LEU A 29 69.84 -16.39 -45.21
N ALA A 30 70.52 -16.19 -46.34
CA ALA A 30 70.07 -16.67 -47.65
C ALA A 30 69.93 -18.20 -47.68
N SER A 31 70.93 -18.92 -47.16
CA SER A 31 70.91 -20.38 -47.12
C SER A 31 69.87 -20.94 -46.14
N ALA A 32 69.65 -20.29 -44.99
CA ALA A 32 68.66 -20.70 -44.01
C ALA A 32 67.24 -20.44 -44.52
N THR A 33 67.01 -19.27 -45.14
CA THR A 33 65.69 -18.92 -45.70
C THR A 33 65.36 -19.70 -46.97
N SER A 34 66.34 -20.14 -47.77
CA SER A 34 66.09 -20.99 -48.94
C SER A 34 65.57 -22.39 -48.59
N LEU A 35 65.68 -22.81 -47.32
CA LEU A 35 65.14 -24.09 -46.83
C LEU A 35 63.68 -23.96 -46.36
N ILE A 36 63.13 -22.73 -46.32
CA ILE A 36 61.76 -22.49 -45.90
C ILE A 36 60.89 -22.40 -47.15
N ASP A 37 59.94 -23.33 -47.26
CA ASP A 37 58.88 -23.25 -48.24
C ASP A 37 57.72 -22.41 -47.69
N ILE A 38 57.46 -21.27 -48.31
CA ILE A 38 56.32 -20.42 -47.96
C ILE A 38 55.17 -20.73 -48.91
N ARG A 39 54.09 -21.34 -48.39
CA ARG A 39 52.87 -21.58 -49.15
C ARG A 39 52.01 -20.33 -49.24
N GLU A 40 51.23 -20.20 -50.32
CA GLU A 40 50.32 -19.07 -50.53
C GLU A 40 49.28 -18.92 -49.41
N GLU A 41 48.79 -20.03 -48.87
CA GLU A 41 47.84 -20.07 -47.75
C GLU A 41 48.46 -19.53 -46.47
N ASP A 42 49.71 -19.90 -46.18
CA ASP A 42 50.46 -19.43 -45.00
C ASP A 42 50.71 -17.92 -45.08
N VAL A 43 51.05 -17.41 -46.27
CA VAL A 43 51.18 -15.95 -46.52
C VAL A 43 49.87 -15.25 -46.24
N LEU A 44 48.75 -15.74 -46.81
CA LEU A 44 47.45 -15.11 -46.61
C LEU A 44 47.03 -15.15 -45.13
N TYR A 45 47.28 -16.27 -44.45
CA TYR A 45 46.99 -16.43 -43.04
C TYR A 45 47.78 -15.42 -42.18
N ASP A 46 49.10 -15.35 -42.36
CA ASP A 46 49.97 -14.42 -41.61
C ASP A 46 49.71 -12.94 -41.91
N THR A 47 49.20 -12.62 -43.10
CA THR A 47 49.09 -11.24 -43.60
C THR A 47 47.68 -10.69 -43.60
N PHE A 48 46.67 -11.53 -43.41
CA PHE A 48 45.26 -11.13 -43.37
C PHE A 48 44.55 -11.68 -42.13
N TYR A 49 44.45 -13.01 -41.95
CA TYR A 49 43.66 -13.58 -40.84
C TYR A 49 44.32 -13.45 -39.46
N LEU A 50 45.66 -13.53 -39.39
CA LEU A 50 46.47 -13.41 -38.18
C LEU A 50 47.51 -12.29 -38.32
N ALA A 51 47.11 -11.16 -38.91
CA ALA A 51 48.02 -10.05 -39.15
C ALA A 51 48.62 -9.50 -37.84
N SER A 52 49.90 -9.75 -37.62
CA SER A 52 50.67 -9.29 -36.46
C SER A 52 52.11 -8.96 -36.88
N ARG A 53 52.77 -8.05 -36.15
CA ARG A 53 54.20 -7.75 -36.34
C ARG A 53 55.10 -8.93 -36.00
N GLU A 54 54.57 -9.92 -35.28
CA GLU A 54 55.30 -11.10 -34.81
C GLU A 54 55.25 -12.28 -35.79
N THR A 55 54.43 -12.18 -36.84
CA THR A 55 54.31 -13.24 -37.85
C THR A 55 55.59 -13.35 -38.67
N PHE A 56 55.84 -14.56 -39.17
CA PHE A 56 57.00 -14.82 -40.00
C PHE A 56 56.95 -14.00 -41.28
N THR A 57 55.78 -13.95 -41.92
CA THR A 57 55.61 -13.19 -43.16
C THR A 57 55.80 -11.68 -42.97
N TYR A 58 55.38 -11.10 -41.84
CA TYR A 58 55.63 -9.69 -41.55
C TYR A 58 57.14 -9.39 -41.45
N ALA A 59 57.90 -10.23 -40.74
CA ALA A 59 59.34 -10.10 -40.65
C ALA A 59 60.03 -10.25 -42.02
N VAL A 60 59.60 -11.22 -42.84
CA VAL A 60 60.09 -11.39 -44.21
C VAL A 60 59.88 -10.15 -45.09
N LEU A 61 58.77 -9.43 -44.91
CA LEU A 61 58.42 -8.28 -45.73
C LEU A 61 59.12 -6.98 -45.32
N PHE A 62 59.31 -6.74 -44.02
CA PHE A 62 59.74 -5.44 -43.47
C PHE A 62 61.12 -5.43 -42.81
N ASP A 63 61.71 -6.59 -42.49
CA ASP A 63 63.03 -6.62 -41.85
C ASP A 63 64.16 -6.36 -42.86
N GLU A 64 65.02 -5.40 -42.55
CA GLU A 64 66.12 -4.99 -43.45
C GLU A 64 67.09 -6.12 -43.80
N SER A 65 67.27 -7.07 -42.89
CA SER A 65 68.16 -8.22 -43.09
C SER A 65 67.64 -9.18 -44.16
N LEU A 66 66.32 -9.20 -44.41
CA LEU A 66 65.66 -10.10 -45.35
C LEU A 66 65.29 -9.42 -46.68
N ASN A 67 65.40 -8.08 -46.77
CA ASN A 67 64.96 -7.29 -47.92
C ASN A 67 65.53 -7.72 -49.28
N SER A 68 66.76 -8.26 -49.31
CA SER A 68 67.44 -8.66 -50.54
C SER A 68 67.39 -10.18 -50.82
N LEU A 69 66.59 -10.93 -50.07
CA LEU A 69 66.55 -12.40 -50.16
C LEU A 69 65.37 -12.89 -51.03
N PRO A 70 65.53 -14.03 -51.74
CA PRO A 70 64.47 -14.57 -52.62
C PRO A 70 63.14 -14.85 -51.91
N ILE A 71 63.18 -15.22 -50.63
CA ILE A 71 62.00 -15.52 -49.82
C ILE A 71 61.01 -14.35 -49.73
N ARG A 72 61.52 -13.11 -49.75
CA ARG A 72 60.69 -11.89 -49.75
C ARG A 72 59.96 -11.71 -51.08
N GLU A 73 60.64 -11.95 -52.20
CA GLU A 73 60.01 -11.89 -53.53
C GLU A 73 58.95 -12.98 -53.71
N GLN A 74 59.16 -14.17 -53.12
CA GLN A 74 58.16 -15.23 -53.10
C GLN A 74 56.91 -14.79 -52.33
N ALA A 75 57.05 -14.26 -51.12
CA ALA A 75 55.92 -13.73 -50.34
C ALA A 75 55.18 -12.59 -51.06
N ILE A 76 55.91 -11.65 -51.67
CA ILE A 76 55.33 -10.56 -52.48
C ILE A 76 54.57 -11.10 -53.69
N THR A 77 55.10 -12.14 -54.35
CA THR A 77 54.43 -12.78 -55.50
C THR A 77 53.11 -13.42 -55.09
N HIS A 78 53.07 -14.15 -53.98
CA HIS A 78 51.84 -14.74 -53.44
C HIS A 78 50.80 -13.66 -53.09
N LEU A 79 51.21 -12.58 -52.41
CA LEU A 79 50.33 -11.45 -52.12
C LEU A 79 49.79 -10.77 -53.39
N LYS A 80 50.63 -10.58 -54.41
CA LYS A 80 50.20 -10.03 -55.72
C LYS A 80 49.19 -10.93 -56.41
N ASN A 81 49.38 -12.25 -56.36
CA ASN A 81 48.46 -13.22 -56.95
C ASN A 81 47.11 -13.18 -56.23
N LYS A 82 47.10 -13.18 -54.90
CA LYS A 82 45.87 -13.06 -54.12
C LYS A 82 45.14 -11.73 -54.34
N TRP A 83 45.87 -10.61 -54.39
CA TRP A 83 45.28 -9.29 -54.74
C TRP A 83 44.62 -9.31 -56.12
N LYS A 84 45.29 -9.88 -57.13
CA LYS A 84 44.71 -10.05 -58.47
C LYS A 84 43.47 -10.93 -58.45
N SER A 85 43.47 -12.02 -57.68
CA SER A 85 42.29 -12.86 -57.47
C SER A 85 41.14 -12.05 -56.86
N TRP A 86 41.32 -11.44 -55.68
CA TRP A 86 40.26 -10.64 -55.04
C TRP A 86 39.69 -9.54 -55.96
N LYS A 87 40.53 -8.90 -56.77
CA LYS A 87 40.08 -7.87 -57.73
C LYS A 87 39.31 -8.44 -58.93
N SER A 88 39.71 -9.61 -59.44
CA SER A 88 39.13 -10.20 -60.65
C SER A 88 37.93 -11.10 -60.33
N THR A 89 38.11 -12.04 -59.42
CA THR A 89 37.12 -13.05 -59.01
C THR A 89 36.19 -12.53 -57.92
N GLY A 90 36.65 -11.62 -57.07
CA GLY A 90 35.88 -11.09 -55.93
C GLY A 90 36.32 -11.69 -54.60
N ILE A 91 35.66 -11.25 -53.52
CA ILE A 91 35.97 -11.61 -52.12
C ILE A 91 34.85 -12.51 -51.57
N LEU A 92 35.21 -13.47 -50.72
CA LEU A 92 34.27 -14.36 -50.02
C LEU A 92 33.64 -13.67 -48.80
N ALA A 93 32.47 -14.11 -48.35
CA ALA A 93 31.81 -13.52 -47.18
C ALA A 93 32.68 -13.57 -45.92
N HIS A 94 33.33 -14.70 -45.66
CA HIS A 94 34.17 -14.87 -44.47
C HIS A 94 35.37 -13.91 -44.44
N ASP A 95 35.94 -13.56 -45.60
CA ASP A 95 37.01 -12.57 -45.73
C ASP A 95 36.53 -11.18 -45.34
N ILE A 96 35.31 -10.83 -45.75
CA ILE A 96 34.67 -9.55 -45.43
C ILE A 96 34.36 -9.48 -43.94
N TRP A 97 33.80 -10.54 -43.36
CA TRP A 97 33.53 -10.59 -41.92
C TRP A 97 34.81 -10.48 -41.10
N SER A 98 35.87 -11.20 -41.51
CA SER A 98 37.19 -11.09 -40.90
C SER A 98 37.69 -9.65 -40.93
N TRP A 99 37.62 -8.98 -42.09
CA TRP A 99 37.99 -7.57 -42.25
C TRP A 99 37.21 -6.62 -41.33
N GLN A 100 35.88 -6.80 -41.23
CA GLN A 100 35.04 -5.97 -40.36
C GLN A 100 35.36 -6.18 -38.87
N SER A 101 35.76 -7.40 -38.48
CA SER A 101 36.09 -7.76 -37.10
C SER A 101 37.48 -7.32 -36.63
N PHE A 102 38.38 -6.93 -37.54
CA PHE A 102 39.75 -6.55 -37.17
C PHE A 102 39.83 -5.25 -36.38
N THR A 103 40.74 -5.24 -35.41
CA THR A 103 41.12 -4.05 -34.64
C THR A 103 41.81 -3.00 -35.52
N MET A 104 41.86 -1.74 -35.04
CA MET A 104 42.57 -0.66 -35.74
C MET A 104 44.06 -0.99 -35.96
N GLU A 105 44.70 -1.68 -35.01
CA GLU A 105 46.10 -2.09 -35.12
C GLU A 105 46.29 -3.18 -36.19
N GLN A 106 45.43 -4.20 -36.21
CA GLN A 106 45.46 -5.24 -37.25
C GLN A 106 45.23 -4.63 -38.63
N LYS A 107 44.25 -3.74 -38.77
CA LYS A 107 44.00 -3.02 -40.04
C LYS A 107 45.23 -2.22 -40.47
N ALA A 108 45.92 -1.53 -39.55
CA ALA A 108 47.15 -0.81 -39.86
C ALA A 108 48.28 -1.74 -40.33
N ILE A 109 48.43 -2.92 -39.71
CA ILE A 109 49.42 -3.93 -40.12
C ILE A 109 49.09 -4.48 -41.51
N ILE A 110 47.84 -4.86 -41.77
CA ILE A 110 47.35 -5.32 -43.06
C ILE A 110 47.60 -4.22 -44.11
N HIS A 111 47.23 -2.98 -43.84
CA HIS A 111 47.50 -1.85 -44.73
C HIS A 111 48.97 -1.75 -45.13
N ASN A 112 49.87 -1.79 -44.15
CA ASN A 112 51.30 -1.70 -44.40
C ASN A 112 51.74 -2.83 -45.32
N ILE A 113 51.34 -4.08 -45.04
CA ILE A 113 51.66 -5.25 -45.86
C ILE A 113 51.15 -5.09 -47.29
N TRP A 114 49.86 -4.80 -47.46
CA TRP A 114 49.22 -4.81 -48.78
C TRP A 114 49.59 -3.59 -49.63
N THR A 115 50.07 -2.49 -49.02
CA THR A 115 50.66 -1.35 -49.76
C THR A 115 51.90 -1.76 -50.58
N LEU A 116 52.61 -2.84 -50.19
CA LEU A 116 53.76 -3.35 -50.94
C LEU A 116 53.37 -3.97 -52.30
N VAL A 117 52.11 -4.39 -52.47
CA VAL A 117 51.65 -5.11 -53.67
C VAL A 117 50.60 -4.38 -54.48
N ILE A 118 49.93 -3.39 -53.89
CA ILE A 118 48.89 -2.62 -54.58
C ILE A 118 49.52 -1.45 -55.34
N PRO A 119 49.32 -1.33 -56.67
CA PRO A 119 49.82 -0.19 -57.43
C PRO A 119 49.12 1.10 -56.97
N VAL A 120 49.90 2.06 -56.47
CA VAL A 120 49.42 3.37 -56.02
C VAL A 120 49.03 4.21 -57.25
N LYS A 121 47.77 4.08 -57.70
CA LYS A 121 47.17 4.92 -58.74
C LYS A 121 46.24 5.96 -58.11
N GLY A 122 46.79 6.96 -57.42
CA GLY A 122 46.04 8.15 -56.95
C GLY A 122 44.86 7.92 -55.99
N LEU A 123 44.63 6.68 -55.53
CA LEU A 123 43.62 6.33 -54.53
C LEU A 123 44.28 6.26 -53.15
N THR A 124 43.67 6.89 -52.16
CA THR A 124 44.23 6.97 -50.80
C THR A 124 44.24 5.62 -50.08
N HIS A 125 43.26 4.73 -50.29
CA HIS A 125 43.24 3.37 -49.71
C HIS A 125 42.55 2.35 -50.63
N PRO A 126 43.21 1.88 -51.70
CA PRO A 126 42.61 0.95 -52.67
C PRO A 126 42.20 -0.42 -52.09
N PHE A 127 42.79 -0.82 -50.96
CA PHE A 127 42.45 -2.05 -50.25
C PHE A 127 41.09 -1.96 -49.56
N ASP A 128 40.89 -0.96 -48.69
CA ASP A 128 39.63 -0.73 -47.98
C ASP A 128 38.49 -0.49 -48.94
N GLY A 129 38.72 0.31 -49.98
CA GLY A 129 37.72 0.60 -50.99
C GLY A 129 37.14 -0.67 -51.64
N LEU A 130 37.95 -1.73 -51.79
CA LEU A 130 37.50 -3.01 -52.31
C LEU A 130 36.63 -3.77 -51.29
N PHE A 131 37.09 -3.88 -50.04
CA PHE A 131 36.36 -4.58 -48.98
C PHE A 131 35.07 -3.86 -48.60
N ASP A 132 35.08 -2.52 -48.50
CA ASP A 132 33.91 -1.71 -48.18
C ASP A 132 32.88 -1.69 -49.30
N ALA A 133 33.32 -1.65 -50.57
CA ALA A 133 32.40 -1.79 -51.70
C ALA A 133 31.76 -3.18 -51.73
N THR A 134 32.54 -4.24 -51.44
CA THR A 134 32.02 -5.61 -51.42
C THR A 134 31.12 -5.86 -50.22
N HIS A 135 31.44 -5.29 -49.06
CA HIS A 135 30.59 -5.33 -47.86
C HIS A 135 29.26 -4.62 -48.10
N ARG A 136 29.26 -3.43 -48.72
CA ARG A 136 28.01 -2.74 -49.10
C ARG A 136 27.16 -3.57 -50.05
N ASN A 137 27.78 -4.22 -51.03
CA ASN A 137 27.09 -5.12 -51.96
C ASN A 137 26.48 -6.33 -51.23
N MET A 138 27.26 -6.97 -50.35
CA MET A 138 26.78 -8.08 -49.52
C MET A 138 25.60 -7.67 -48.66
N LYS A 139 25.71 -6.54 -47.94
CA LYS A 139 24.65 -6.02 -47.08
C LYS A 139 23.37 -5.70 -47.85
N ALA A 140 23.48 -5.03 -49.00
CA ALA A 140 22.32 -4.75 -49.85
C ALA A 140 21.59 -6.03 -50.31
N LYS A 141 22.34 -7.11 -50.60
CA LYS A 141 21.75 -8.40 -50.96
C LYS A 141 21.09 -9.11 -49.76
N MET A 142 21.69 -9.02 -48.57
CA MET A 142 21.09 -9.55 -47.34
C MET A 142 19.83 -8.78 -46.94
N GLU A 143 19.83 -7.46 -47.07
CA GLU A 143 18.64 -6.63 -46.81
C GLU A 143 17.46 -6.97 -47.73
N ILE A 144 17.73 -7.28 -49.00
CA ILE A 144 16.69 -7.76 -49.92
C ILE A 144 16.11 -9.09 -49.43
N ASN A 145 16.97 -9.98 -48.95
CA ASN A 145 16.55 -11.28 -48.44
C ASN A 145 15.64 -11.14 -47.22
N ASP A 146 16.05 -10.33 -46.24
CA ASP A 146 15.27 -10.07 -45.02
C ASP A 146 13.90 -9.44 -45.36
N LYS A 147 13.88 -8.51 -46.32
CA LYS A 147 12.63 -7.91 -46.83
C LYS A 147 11.72 -8.98 -47.45
N VAL A 148 12.25 -9.86 -48.28
CA VAL A 148 11.44 -10.91 -48.94
C VAL A 148 10.89 -11.89 -47.91
N VAL A 149 11.71 -12.36 -46.97
CA VAL A 149 11.28 -13.25 -45.87
C VAL A 149 10.16 -12.59 -45.06
N THR A 150 10.36 -11.34 -44.62
CA THR A 150 9.35 -10.60 -43.86
C THR A 150 8.03 -10.48 -44.63
N CYS A 151 8.09 -10.24 -45.94
CA CYS A 151 6.90 -10.11 -46.78
C CYS A 151 6.14 -11.44 -46.90
N ILE A 152 6.86 -12.54 -47.13
CA ILE A 152 6.28 -13.89 -47.24
C ILE A 152 5.67 -14.31 -45.89
N ASP A 153 6.37 -14.07 -44.78
CA ASP A 153 5.88 -14.35 -43.44
C ASP A 153 4.62 -13.54 -43.11
N ALA A 154 4.57 -12.27 -43.50
CA ALA A 154 3.44 -11.40 -43.18
C ALA A 154 2.18 -11.72 -44.00
N TYR A 155 2.32 -12.07 -45.28
CA TYR A 155 1.19 -12.09 -46.22
C TYR A 155 0.94 -13.44 -46.89
N CYS A 156 1.96 -14.28 -47.08
CA CYS A 156 1.87 -15.49 -47.90
C CYS A 156 1.72 -16.78 -47.10
N GLN A 157 1.22 -16.72 -45.86
CA GLN A 157 1.09 -17.90 -45.00
C GLN A 157 0.22 -19.02 -45.60
N GLN A 158 -0.72 -18.67 -46.48
CA GLN A 158 -1.62 -19.61 -47.15
C GLN A 158 -1.18 -19.98 -48.58
N ALA A 159 0.00 -19.51 -49.03
CA ALA A 159 0.47 -19.79 -50.39
C ALA A 159 0.96 -21.24 -50.55
N ASN A 160 0.66 -21.86 -51.70
CA ASN A 160 1.09 -23.23 -52.01
C ASN A 160 2.59 -23.36 -52.33
N ASP A 161 3.21 -22.29 -52.85
CA ASP A 161 4.60 -22.21 -53.25
C ASP A 161 5.49 -21.52 -52.20
N LYS A 162 4.95 -21.21 -51.01
CA LYS A 162 5.67 -20.61 -49.88
C LYS A 162 7.01 -21.31 -49.59
N GLU A 163 6.99 -22.63 -49.44
CA GLU A 163 8.19 -23.42 -49.14
C GLU A 163 9.25 -23.35 -50.24
N ALA A 164 8.83 -23.23 -51.51
CA ALA A 164 9.77 -23.05 -52.62
C ALA A 164 10.54 -21.73 -52.50
N TYR A 165 9.90 -20.66 -51.98
CA TYR A 165 10.57 -19.41 -51.71
C TYR A 165 11.52 -19.48 -50.50
N TYR A 166 11.16 -20.14 -49.39
CA TYR A 166 12.10 -20.34 -48.28
C TYR A 166 13.31 -21.17 -48.68
N GLU A 167 13.10 -22.17 -49.52
CA GLU A 167 14.20 -22.99 -50.04
C GLU A 167 15.15 -22.15 -50.91
N LEU A 168 14.62 -21.27 -51.76
CA LEU A 168 15.44 -20.30 -52.50
C LEU A 168 16.19 -19.31 -51.60
N VAL A 169 15.56 -18.87 -50.50
CA VAL A 169 16.18 -18.00 -49.49
C VAL A 169 17.31 -18.71 -48.74
N ARG A 170 17.11 -19.99 -48.37
CA ARG A 170 18.15 -20.82 -47.72
C ARG A 170 19.30 -21.09 -48.66
N GLN A 171 19.02 -21.51 -49.89
CA GLN A 171 20.04 -21.71 -50.92
C GLN A 171 20.83 -20.42 -51.17
N TRP A 172 20.17 -19.26 -51.14
CA TRP A 172 20.88 -18.00 -51.24
C TRP A 172 21.80 -17.76 -50.03
N HIS A 173 21.31 -17.95 -48.79
CA HIS A 173 22.15 -17.87 -47.60
C HIS A 173 23.38 -18.78 -47.69
N ASP A 174 23.19 -20.05 -48.08
CA ASP A 174 24.28 -21.02 -48.23
C ASP A 174 25.31 -20.58 -49.29
N ARG A 175 24.87 -19.86 -50.33
CA ARG A 175 25.77 -19.31 -51.36
C ARG A 175 26.66 -18.20 -50.81
N PHE A 176 26.24 -17.44 -49.80
CA PHE A 176 27.11 -16.45 -49.16
C PHE A 176 28.33 -17.10 -48.49
N ASP A 177 28.19 -18.31 -47.95
CA ASP A 177 29.30 -19.01 -47.29
C ASP A 177 30.26 -19.67 -48.28
N ARG A 178 29.78 -20.03 -49.48
CA ARG A 178 30.53 -20.85 -50.45
C ARG A 178 31.03 -20.09 -51.67
N GLU A 179 30.37 -19.01 -52.06
CA GLU A 179 30.66 -18.27 -53.29
C GLU A 179 31.21 -16.86 -53.01
N VAL A 180 31.90 -16.31 -54.01
CA VAL A 180 32.34 -14.91 -53.99
C VAL A 180 31.13 -13.99 -54.08
N ILE A 181 31.08 -12.94 -53.26
CA ILE A 181 29.92 -12.04 -53.16
C ILE A 181 29.49 -11.47 -54.53
N LYS A 182 30.47 -11.25 -55.42
CA LYS A 182 30.24 -10.72 -56.75
C LYS A 182 29.43 -11.67 -57.66
N SER A 183 29.57 -13.00 -57.51
CA SER A 183 28.87 -14.00 -58.34
C SER A 183 27.47 -14.37 -57.83
N ILE A 184 27.13 -13.99 -56.60
CA ILE A 184 25.84 -14.30 -56.00
C ILE A 184 24.76 -13.42 -56.65
N GLU A 185 24.02 -13.95 -57.61
CA GLU A 185 22.88 -13.26 -58.22
C GLU A 185 21.57 -13.57 -57.52
N ILE A 186 20.70 -12.56 -57.44
CA ILE A 186 19.33 -12.68 -56.93
C ILE A 186 18.55 -13.60 -57.86
N SER A 187 17.98 -14.68 -57.31
CA SER A 187 17.10 -15.58 -58.07
C SER A 187 15.98 -14.79 -58.77
N PRO A 188 15.67 -15.06 -60.07
CA PRO A 188 14.60 -14.37 -60.78
C PRO A 188 13.27 -14.40 -60.03
N LEU A 189 12.92 -15.53 -59.40
CA LEU A 189 11.70 -15.68 -58.61
C LEU A 189 11.67 -14.73 -57.39
N LEU A 190 12.80 -14.56 -56.71
CA LEU A 190 12.91 -13.63 -55.59
C LEU A 190 12.88 -12.17 -56.08
N LYS A 191 13.49 -11.85 -57.25
CA LYS A 191 13.39 -10.51 -57.88
C LYS A 191 11.94 -10.08 -58.10
N HIS A 192 11.03 -11.02 -58.42
CA HIS A 192 9.61 -10.70 -58.59
C HIS A 192 8.91 -10.31 -57.29
N ILE A 193 9.38 -10.77 -56.12
CA ILE A 193 8.78 -10.42 -54.82
C ILE A 193 9.29 -9.07 -54.29
N VAL A 194 10.53 -8.69 -54.61
CA VAL A 194 11.17 -7.47 -54.05
C VAL A 194 10.29 -6.22 -54.13
N PRO A 195 9.65 -5.88 -55.27
CA PRO A 195 8.79 -4.68 -55.35
C PRO A 195 7.58 -4.74 -54.41
N PHE A 196 7.02 -5.92 -54.17
CA PHE A 196 5.93 -6.12 -53.22
C PHE A 196 6.44 -5.95 -51.77
N ALA A 197 7.59 -6.54 -51.45
CA ALA A 197 8.21 -6.41 -50.13
C ALA A 197 8.52 -4.95 -49.79
N GLU A 198 9.07 -4.18 -50.73
CA GLU A 198 9.34 -2.75 -50.54
C GLU A 198 8.07 -1.94 -50.27
N LYS A 199 6.97 -2.27 -50.94
CA LYS A 199 5.70 -1.55 -50.77
C LYS A 199 4.94 -1.96 -49.51
N LEU A 200 4.90 -3.25 -49.19
CA LEU A 200 4.01 -3.83 -48.17
C LEU A 200 4.66 -3.91 -46.77
N ASN A 201 5.97 -4.15 -46.66
CA ASN A 201 6.60 -4.43 -45.36
C ASN A 201 6.47 -3.30 -44.35
N GLN A 202 6.41 -2.05 -44.80
CA GLN A 202 6.18 -0.88 -43.93
C GLN A 202 4.84 -0.95 -43.18
N PHE A 203 3.86 -1.70 -43.71
CA PHE A 203 2.55 -1.90 -43.10
C PHE A 203 2.43 -3.28 -42.43
N ALA A 204 3.46 -4.11 -42.48
CA ALA A 204 3.40 -5.49 -42.00
C ALA A 204 2.91 -5.57 -40.56
N ASN A 205 3.23 -4.61 -39.70
CA ASN A 205 2.86 -4.62 -38.28
C ASN A 205 1.66 -3.72 -37.91
N VAL A 206 1.06 -3.03 -38.88
CA VAL A 206 -0.08 -2.13 -38.65
C VAL A 206 -1.35 -2.96 -38.40
N ARG A 207 -1.97 -2.80 -37.22
CA ARG A 207 -3.10 -3.64 -36.81
C ARG A 207 -4.37 -3.35 -37.60
N SER A 208 -4.69 -2.07 -37.78
CA SER A 208 -5.81 -1.59 -38.60
C SER A 208 -5.73 -2.11 -40.05
N TRP A 209 -4.53 -2.08 -40.65
CA TRP A 209 -4.27 -2.68 -41.96
C TRP A 209 -4.52 -4.19 -41.95
N ARG A 210 -3.94 -4.94 -41.00
CA ARG A 210 -4.15 -6.40 -40.91
C ARG A 210 -5.61 -6.78 -40.73
N ALA A 211 -6.35 -6.04 -39.90
CA ALA A 211 -7.77 -6.26 -39.68
C ALA A 211 -8.57 -6.02 -40.97
N PHE A 212 -8.29 -4.92 -41.66
CA PHE A 212 -8.93 -4.61 -42.95
C PHE A 212 -8.59 -5.64 -44.03
N LEU A 213 -7.32 -6.04 -44.13
CA LEU A 213 -6.85 -7.06 -45.05
C LEU A 213 -7.56 -8.39 -44.80
N LYS A 214 -7.61 -8.86 -43.55
CA LYS A 214 -8.30 -10.10 -43.18
C LYS A 214 -9.79 -10.06 -43.55
N GLN A 215 -10.49 -8.96 -43.23
CA GLN A 215 -11.90 -8.79 -43.57
C GLN A 215 -12.13 -8.87 -45.09
N ARG A 216 -11.31 -8.20 -45.88
CA ARG A 216 -11.43 -8.19 -47.35
C ARG A 216 -11.03 -9.50 -47.99
N MET A 217 -9.99 -10.18 -47.48
CA MET A 217 -9.61 -11.51 -47.94
C MET A 217 -10.72 -12.53 -47.70
N THR A 218 -11.40 -12.49 -46.54
CA THR A 218 -12.56 -13.35 -46.27
C THR A 218 -13.71 -13.08 -47.24
N ILE A 219 -14.04 -11.80 -47.51
CA ILE A 219 -15.09 -11.43 -48.46
C ILE A 219 -14.74 -11.92 -49.88
N ASN A 220 -13.49 -11.77 -50.31
CA ASN A 220 -13.04 -12.23 -51.62
C ASN A 220 -13.05 -13.77 -51.72
N ALA A 221 -12.69 -14.48 -50.66
CA ALA A 221 -12.78 -15.95 -50.60
C ALA A 221 -14.23 -16.44 -50.74
N ILE A 222 -15.18 -15.75 -50.10
CA ILE A 222 -16.62 -16.05 -50.21
C ILE A 222 -17.12 -15.77 -51.64
N LYS A 223 -16.76 -14.63 -52.23
CA LYS A 223 -17.14 -14.29 -53.62
C LYS A 223 -16.58 -15.27 -54.64
N GLY A 224 -15.32 -15.66 -54.52
CA GLY A 224 -14.71 -16.68 -55.40
C GLY A 224 -15.36 -18.06 -55.28
N SER A 225 -15.86 -18.42 -54.10
CA SER A 225 -16.60 -19.66 -53.88
C SER A 225 -18.00 -19.65 -54.51
N LEU A 226 -18.67 -18.48 -54.55
CA LEU A 226 -19.97 -18.28 -55.18
C LEU A 226 -19.89 -18.25 -56.71
N GLU A 227 -18.87 -17.63 -57.29
CA GLU A 227 -18.67 -17.57 -58.75
C GLU A 227 -18.34 -18.96 -59.36
N GLN A 228 -17.69 -19.85 -58.61
CA GLN A 228 -17.44 -21.24 -59.05
C GLN A 228 -18.71 -22.11 -59.02
N GLN A 229 -19.71 -21.79 -58.18
CA GLN A 229 -20.99 -22.50 -58.17
C GLN A 229 -21.91 -22.10 -59.34
N SER A 230 -21.79 -20.87 -59.85
CA SER A 230 -22.56 -20.42 -61.03
C SER A 230 -22.11 -21.02 -62.36
N ILE A 231 -20.93 -21.66 -62.43
CA ILE A 231 -20.41 -22.27 -63.68
C ILE A 231 -20.88 -23.73 -63.85
N VAL A 232 -21.45 -24.36 -62.82
CA VAL A 232 -21.89 -25.77 -62.86
C VAL A 232 -23.38 -25.93 -63.23
N ASN A 233 -24.20 -24.88 -63.14
CA ASN A 233 -25.63 -24.95 -63.46
C ASN A 233 -25.98 -24.16 -64.73
N ASN A 234 -25.66 -24.74 -65.89
CA ASN A 234 -26.26 -24.35 -67.17
C ASN A 234 -27.30 -25.40 -67.59
N GLU A 235 -28.55 -25.19 -67.20
CA GLU A 235 -29.74 -25.72 -67.91
C GLU A 235 -30.70 -24.55 -68.20
N PRO A 236 -31.46 -24.59 -69.32
CA PRO A 236 -32.11 -23.42 -69.89
C PRO A 236 -33.40 -23.01 -69.14
N PRO A 237 -33.84 -21.75 -69.27
CA PRO A 237 -34.86 -21.15 -68.43
C PRO A 237 -36.27 -21.55 -68.87
N THR A 238 -37.15 -21.79 -67.89
CA THR A 238 -38.61 -21.72 -68.10
C THR A 238 -39.13 -20.41 -67.52
N GLU A 239 -39.93 -19.72 -68.33
CA GLU A 239 -40.57 -18.44 -68.08
C GLU A 239 -41.48 -18.48 -66.84
N ASN A 240 -41.46 -17.40 -66.05
CA ASN A 240 -42.70 -16.72 -65.66
C ASN A 240 -42.43 -15.33 -65.08
N ASN A 241 -43.16 -14.36 -65.62
CA ASN A 241 -43.21 -12.96 -65.23
C ASN A 241 -43.95 -12.76 -63.91
N ALA A 242 -43.43 -11.90 -63.03
CA ALA A 242 -44.24 -10.97 -62.25
C ALA A 242 -43.38 -9.78 -61.78
N SER A 243 -43.86 -8.60 -62.14
CA SER A 243 -43.33 -7.25 -61.87
C SER A 243 -43.67 -6.73 -60.48
N LEU A 244 -42.76 -6.00 -59.82
CA LEU A 244 -42.86 -4.57 -59.43
C LEU A 244 -42.01 -4.20 -58.19
N GLN A 245 -41.32 -3.06 -58.38
CA GLN A 245 -40.98 -1.96 -57.45
C GLN A 245 -39.61 -1.89 -56.76
N ASP A 246 -38.92 -0.81 -57.14
CA ASP A 246 -37.70 -0.19 -56.64
C ASP A 246 -37.86 0.41 -55.22
N GLU A 247 -36.86 0.20 -54.35
CA GLU A 247 -36.18 1.25 -53.57
C GLU A 247 -34.90 0.68 -52.90
N PRO A 248 -33.85 1.50 -52.64
CA PRO A 248 -32.48 1.03 -52.44
C PRO A 248 -32.17 0.74 -50.96
N ALA A 249 -31.87 -0.51 -50.63
CA ALA A 249 -31.43 -0.90 -49.29
C ALA A 249 -29.89 -1.00 -49.20
N SER A 250 -29.37 -0.36 -48.14
CA SER A 250 -28.01 -0.34 -47.61
C SER A 250 -27.31 -1.72 -47.54
N PRO A 251 -26.00 -1.84 -47.87
CA PRO A 251 -25.28 -3.11 -47.87
C PRO A 251 -24.68 -3.47 -46.49
N ASP A 252 -25.46 -3.33 -45.40
CA ASP A 252 -25.07 -3.75 -44.05
C ASP A 252 -26.21 -4.53 -43.39
N GLN A 253 -26.44 -5.76 -43.86
CA GLN A 253 -27.05 -6.87 -43.10
C GLN A 253 -27.11 -8.11 -43.99
N ILE A 254 -26.01 -8.87 -44.01
CA ILE A 254 -26.07 -10.28 -44.40
C ILE A 254 -25.51 -11.08 -43.21
N GLN A 255 -26.39 -11.49 -42.29
CA GLN A 255 -26.13 -12.65 -41.46
C GLN A 255 -26.38 -13.88 -42.34
N VAL A 256 -25.32 -14.43 -42.92
CA VAL A 256 -25.37 -15.78 -43.49
C VAL A 256 -25.23 -16.76 -42.34
N GLU A 257 -26.28 -17.54 -42.06
CA GLU A 257 -26.13 -18.81 -41.35
C GLU A 257 -25.28 -19.74 -42.22
N ILE A 258 -23.99 -19.85 -41.90
CA ILE A 258 -23.08 -20.76 -42.58
C ILE A 258 -23.35 -22.17 -42.02
N GLY A 259 -24.22 -22.91 -42.71
CA GLY A 259 -24.21 -24.37 -42.64
C GLY A 259 -22.84 -24.89 -43.09
N ASN A 260 -22.28 -25.84 -42.34
CA ASN A 260 -20.98 -26.47 -42.56
C ASN A 260 -20.79 -26.93 -44.02
N MET A 261 -20.16 -26.09 -44.85
CA MET A 261 -19.60 -26.47 -46.14
C MET A 261 -18.08 -26.55 -46.00
N THR A 262 -17.56 -27.77 -45.93
CA THR A 262 -16.13 -28.05 -46.11
C THR A 262 -15.78 -27.93 -47.60
N ALA A 263 -15.59 -26.69 -48.08
CA ALA A 263 -14.93 -26.44 -49.35
C ALA A 263 -13.41 -26.48 -49.14
N GLU A 264 -12.67 -27.23 -49.96
CA GLU A 264 -11.21 -27.22 -49.94
C GLU A 264 -10.70 -25.78 -50.13
N PRO A 265 -9.71 -25.31 -49.33
CA PRO A 265 -9.22 -23.95 -49.46
C PRO A 265 -8.53 -23.78 -50.83
N VAL A 266 -9.02 -22.86 -51.63
CA VAL A 266 -8.38 -22.42 -52.89
C VAL A 266 -6.95 -22.00 -52.57
N LYS A 267 -5.98 -22.76 -53.09
CA LYS A 267 -4.55 -22.54 -52.84
C LYS A 267 -3.98 -21.56 -53.85
N PHE A 268 -3.81 -20.30 -53.46
CA PHE A 268 -3.17 -19.26 -54.26
C PHE A 268 -1.63 -19.36 -54.21
N LYS A 269 -0.95 -18.83 -55.22
CA LYS A 269 0.52 -18.64 -55.21
C LYS A 269 0.91 -17.37 -54.46
N CYS A 270 2.15 -17.29 -53.97
CA CYS A 270 2.70 -16.12 -53.27
C CYS A 270 2.47 -14.82 -54.06
N VAL A 271 2.81 -14.81 -55.36
CA VAL A 271 2.67 -13.60 -56.20
C VAL A 271 1.20 -13.16 -56.32
N GLU A 272 0.27 -14.10 -56.50
CA GLU A 272 -1.17 -13.82 -56.57
C GLU A 272 -1.69 -13.22 -55.26
N ILE A 273 -1.27 -13.78 -54.11
CA ILE A 273 -1.62 -13.24 -52.79
C ILE A 273 -1.07 -11.82 -52.62
N LEU A 274 0.17 -11.56 -53.04
CA LEU A 274 0.79 -10.25 -52.91
C LEU A 274 0.15 -9.21 -53.84
N GLU A 275 -0.21 -9.60 -55.06
CA GLU A 275 -0.97 -8.74 -55.99
C GLU A 275 -2.34 -8.36 -55.43
N MET A 276 -3.10 -9.34 -54.92
CA MET A 276 -4.37 -9.07 -54.24
C MET A 276 -4.16 -8.17 -53.01
N THR A 277 -3.10 -8.43 -52.23
CA THR A 277 -2.77 -7.63 -51.04
C THR A 277 -2.49 -6.17 -51.41
N VAL A 278 -1.77 -5.91 -52.52
CA VAL A 278 -1.55 -4.55 -53.03
C VAL A 278 -2.85 -3.90 -53.50
N GLN A 279 -3.74 -4.64 -54.17
CA GLN A 279 -5.05 -4.12 -54.57
C GLN A 279 -5.90 -3.73 -53.35
N ILE A 280 -5.93 -4.58 -52.32
CA ILE A 280 -6.62 -4.30 -51.06
C ILE A 280 -5.97 -3.11 -50.34
N LEU A 281 -4.65 -2.95 -50.42
CA LEU A 281 -3.94 -1.79 -49.85
C LEU A 281 -4.36 -0.49 -50.52
N ASN A 282 -4.54 -0.49 -51.84
CA ASN A 282 -5.04 0.70 -52.55
C ASN A 282 -6.48 1.05 -52.13
N LEU A 283 -7.33 0.04 -51.85
CA LEU A 283 -8.68 0.26 -51.31
C LEU A 283 -8.63 0.83 -49.88
N PHE A 284 -7.73 0.32 -49.04
CA PHE A 284 -7.51 0.83 -47.69
C PHE A 284 -7.01 2.27 -47.71
N HIS A 285 -6.05 2.58 -48.59
CA HIS A 285 -5.55 3.93 -48.79
C HIS A 285 -6.66 4.89 -49.23
N LYS A 286 -7.52 4.49 -50.18
CA LYS A 286 -8.67 5.28 -50.58
C LYS A 286 -9.64 5.54 -49.42
N LYS A 287 -9.94 4.51 -48.61
CA LYS A 287 -10.79 4.66 -47.42
C LYS A 287 -10.19 5.62 -46.40
N LEU A 288 -8.86 5.58 -46.18
CA LEU A 288 -8.17 6.54 -45.31
C LEU A 288 -8.25 7.97 -45.88
N GLN A 289 -8.03 8.15 -47.18
CA GLN A 289 -8.16 9.44 -47.85
C GLN A 289 -9.57 10.01 -47.77
N ASP A 290 -10.59 9.17 -47.98
CA ASP A 290 -11.99 9.58 -47.86
C ASP A 290 -12.29 10.09 -46.44
N ILE A 291 -11.76 9.41 -45.42
CA ILE A 291 -11.91 9.81 -44.02
C ILE A 291 -11.15 11.11 -43.73
N CYS A 292 -9.94 11.28 -44.26
CA CYS A 292 -9.21 12.55 -44.17
C CYS A 292 -9.95 13.69 -44.87
N ALA A 293 -10.58 13.45 -46.03
CA ALA A 293 -11.30 14.46 -46.80
C ALA A 293 -12.64 14.85 -46.16
N SER A 294 -13.34 13.89 -45.53
CA SER A 294 -14.63 14.10 -44.87
C SER A 294 -14.52 14.28 -43.34
N ARG A 295 -13.30 14.43 -42.80
CA ARG A 295 -12.99 14.52 -41.36
C ARG A 295 -13.82 15.54 -40.58
N GLN A 296 -14.15 16.67 -41.22
CA GLN A 296 -14.89 17.76 -40.59
C GLN A 296 -16.36 17.39 -40.33
N LYS A 297 -16.90 16.45 -41.12
CA LYS A 297 -18.31 16.02 -41.06
C LYS A 297 -18.47 14.60 -40.54
N ASN A 298 -17.40 13.80 -40.56
CA ASN A 298 -17.43 12.44 -40.03
C ASN A 298 -17.54 12.47 -38.51
N SER A 299 -18.42 11.60 -38.01
CA SER A 299 -18.47 11.26 -36.61
C SER A 299 -17.17 10.57 -36.18
N ILE A 300 -16.78 10.77 -34.92
CA ILE A 300 -15.67 10.08 -34.28
C ILE A 300 -15.79 8.55 -34.45
N GLU A 301 -17.01 8.02 -34.38
CA GLU A 301 -17.29 6.58 -34.59
C GLU A 301 -16.71 6.06 -35.92
N ASN A 302 -16.91 6.79 -37.02
CA ASN A 302 -16.43 6.39 -38.34
C ASN A 302 -14.89 6.41 -38.44
N ILE A 303 -14.25 7.28 -37.68
CA ILE A 303 -12.79 7.41 -37.63
C ILE A 303 -12.20 6.28 -36.78
N ILE A 304 -12.81 5.98 -35.64
CA ILE A 304 -12.32 4.95 -34.72
C ILE A 304 -12.58 3.54 -35.26
N ARG A 305 -13.66 3.31 -36.01
CA ARG A 305 -13.97 2.01 -36.64
C ARG A 305 -12.85 1.46 -37.53
N ILE A 306 -11.89 2.28 -37.96
CA ILE A 306 -10.70 1.84 -38.70
C ILE A 306 -9.74 1.07 -37.78
N PHE A 307 -9.68 1.45 -36.51
CA PHE A 307 -8.77 0.91 -35.52
C PHE A 307 -9.48 -0.17 -34.70
N PRO A 308 -9.09 -1.45 -34.86
CA PRO A 308 -9.68 -2.54 -34.07
C PRO A 308 -9.30 -2.45 -32.59
N ASP A 309 -8.19 -1.76 -32.27
CA ASP A 309 -7.67 -1.56 -30.92
C ASP A 309 -7.21 -0.11 -30.77
N ILE A 310 -7.96 0.68 -30.00
CA ILE A 310 -7.67 2.09 -29.78
C ILE A 310 -6.34 2.32 -29.06
N GLN A 311 -5.85 1.36 -28.27
CA GLN A 311 -4.59 1.51 -27.52
C GLN A 311 -3.38 1.56 -28.45
N GLN A 312 -3.47 0.94 -29.63
CA GLN A 312 -2.42 0.92 -30.66
C GLN A 312 -2.66 1.89 -31.81
N ALA A 313 -3.80 2.58 -31.83
CA ALA A 313 -4.21 3.41 -32.94
C ALA A 313 -3.24 4.58 -33.23
N GLU A 314 -2.59 5.16 -32.21
CA GLU A 314 -1.53 6.18 -32.41
C GLU A 314 -0.32 5.61 -33.15
N ASN A 315 0.06 4.38 -32.81
CA ASN A 315 1.22 3.71 -33.39
C ASN A 315 0.92 3.30 -34.84
N ASP A 316 -0.30 2.79 -35.09
CA ASP A 316 -0.83 2.53 -36.42
C ASP A 316 -0.85 3.81 -37.27
N LEU A 317 -1.34 4.94 -36.75
CA LEU A 317 -1.36 6.22 -37.48
C LEU A 317 0.04 6.69 -37.87
N ASN A 318 1.02 6.58 -36.97
CA ASN A 318 2.42 6.93 -37.26
C ASN A 318 3.03 6.05 -38.34
N GLN A 319 2.73 4.75 -38.35
CA GLN A 319 3.17 3.83 -39.42
C GLN A 319 2.43 4.06 -40.74
N LEU A 320 1.21 4.59 -40.69
CA LEU A 320 0.39 4.96 -41.85
C LEU A 320 0.66 6.38 -42.37
N GLN A 321 1.59 7.14 -41.77
CA GLN A 321 1.85 8.54 -42.15
C GLN A 321 2.15 8.73 -43.64
N SER A 322 2.76 7.74 -44.31
CA SER A 322 3.06 7.79 -45.75
C SER A 322 1.82 7.70 -46.63
N LEU A 323 0.69 7.24 -46.09
CA LEU A 323 -0.60 7.09 -46.75
C LEU A 323 -1.59 8.21 -46.41
N LEU A 324 -1.23 9.12 -45.50
CA LEU A 324 -2.11 10.17 -44.98
C LEU A 324 -1.68 11.56 -45.47
N ASP A 325 -2.64 12.47 -45.58
CA ASP A 325 -2.35 13.88 -45.80
C ASP A 325 -1.61 14.45 -44.57
N PRO A 326 -0.41 15.06 -44.72
CA PRO A 326 0.34 15.66 -43.63
C PRO A 326 -0.47 16.65 -42.79
N LEU A 327 -1.47 17.30 -43.39
CA LEU A 327 -2.34 18.25 -42.68
C LEU A 327 -3.43 17.56 -41.84
N ALA A 328 -3.81 16.33 -42.19
CA ALA A 328 -4.85 15.57 -41.48
C ALA A 328 -4.28 14.72 -40.32
N LEU A 329 -3.00 14.35 -40.39
CA LEU A 329 -2.35 13.49 -39.40
C LEU A 329 -2.42 14.04 -37.95
N PRO A 330 -2.10 15.34 -37.68
CA PRO A 330 -2.17 15.86 -36.31
C PRO A 330 -3.57 15.80 -35.71
N GLN A 331 -4.60 16.06 -36.52
CA GLN A 331 -6.00 16.01 -36.08
C GLN A 331 -6.44 14.58 -35.76
N LEU A 332 -6.08 13.61 -36.60
CA LEU A 332 -6.38 12.20 -36.34
C LEU A 332 -5.67 11.69 -35.08
N LEU A 333 -4.42 12.09 -34.85
CA LEU A 333 -3.69 11.79 -33.62
C LEU A 333 -4.38 12.39 -32.39
N SER A 334 -4.86 13.64 -32.47
CA SER A 334 -5.63 14.28 -31.39
C SER A 334 -6.92 13.51 -31.07
N ILE A 335 -7.69 13.09 -32.09
CA ILE A 335 -8.93 12.32 -31.90
C ILE A 335 -8.65 10.96 -31.23
N VAL A 336 -7.66 10.23 -31.74
CA VAL A 336 -7.30 8.91 -31.20
C VAL A 336 -6.75 9.02 -29.78
N SER A 337 -5.89 9.99 -29.51
CA SER A 337 -5.33 10.23 -28.17
C SER A 337 -6.41 10.60 -27.15
N PHE A 338 -7.36 11.45 -27.55
CA PHE A 338 -8.54 11.75 -26.73
C PHE A 338 -9.32 10.47 -26.43
N TRP A 339 -9.68 9.69 -27.45
CA TRP A 339 -10.54 8.52 -27.24
C TRP A 339 -9.89 7.43 -26.39
N LYS A 340 -8.60 7.20 -26.62
CA LYS A 340 -7.75 6.29 -25.83
C LYS A 340 -7.78 6.62 -24.33
N ASN A 341 -7.81 7.92 -24.01
CA ASN A 341 -7.76 8.42 -22.63
C ASN A 341 -9.09 9.03 -22.15
N SER A 342 -10.19 8.80 -22.87
CA SER A 342 -11.46 9.50 -22.67
C SER A 342 -11.99 9.36 -21.24
N SER A 343 -11.94 8.17 -20.65
CA SER A 343 -12.37 7.94 -19.27
C SER A 343 -11.55 8.77 -18.27
N ARG A 344 -10.22 8.75 -18.39
CA ARG A 344 -9.31 9.52 -17.54
C ARG A 344 -9.55 11.02 -17.68
N ILE A 345 -9.66 11.51 -18.91
CA ILE A 345 -9.92 12.93 -19.22
C ILE A 345 -11.26 13.36 -18.61
N HIS A 346 -12.33 12.57 -18.79
CA HIS A 346 -13.63 12.84 -18.19
C HIS A 346 -13.57 12.91 -16.66
N HIS A 347 -12.86 11.98 -16.01
CA HIS A 347 -12.70 12.03 -14.55
C HIS A 347 -11.91 13.26 -14.10
N ILE A 348 -10.85 13.65 -14.82
CA ILE A 348 -10.10 14.88 -14.53
C ILE A 348 -11.01 16.10 -14.65
N CYS A 349 -11.78 16.22 -15.73
CA CYS A 349 -12.69 17.35 -15.94
C CYS A 349 -13.77 17.42 -14.86
N LYS A 350 -14.42 16.29 -14.54
CA LYS A 350 -15.41 16.23 -13.46
C LYS A 350 -14.82 16.55 -12.09
N GLY A 351 -13.62 16.05 -11.79
CA GLY A 351 -12.94 16.30 -10.53
C GLY A 351 -12.53 17.76 -10.37
N LEU A 352 -12.04 18.39 -11.43
CA LEU A 352 -11.82 19.84 -11.48
C LEU A 352 -13.12 20.61 -11.27
N SER A 353 -14.23 20.19 -11.87
CA SER A 353 -15.54 20.82 -11.65
C SER A 353 -16.03 20.68 -10.19
N PHE A 354 -15.83 19.53 -9.55
CA PHE A 354 -16.14 19.35 -8.13
C PHE A 354 -15.27 20.22 -7.22
N LEU A 355 -13.97 20.27 -7.51
CA LEU A 355 -13.06 21.09 -6.74
C LEU A 355 -13.32 22.59 -6.94
N ASN A 356 -13.72 22.99 -8.15
CA ASN A 356 -14.14 24.36 -8.46
C ASN A 356 -15.31 24.79 -7.56
N LYS A 357 -16.29 23.90 -7.35
CA LYS A 357 -17.43 24.15 -6.45
C LYS A 357 -17.01 24.21 -4.98
N ALA A 358 -16.07 23.35 -4.55
CA ALA A 358 -15.63 23.29 -3.15
C ALA A 358 -14.82 24.53 -2.73
N VAL A 359 -14.07 25.14 -3.64
CA VAL A 359 -13.12 26.23 -3.33
C VAL A 359 -13.55 27.57 -3.96
N SER A 360 -14.65 27.60 -4.71
CA SER A 360 -15.13 28.80 -5.42
C SER A 360 -14.07 29.41 -6.34
N ALA A 361 -13.37 28.57 -7.11
CA ALA A 361 -12.36 29.01 -8.07
C ALA A 361 -12.99 29.44 -9.41
N ASN A 362 -12.20 30.10 -10.25
CA ASN A 362 -12.57 30.48 -11.62
C ASN A 362 -11.89 29.55 -12.65
N ILE A 363 -12.22 28.26 -12.57
CA ILE A 363 -11.83 27.29 -13.61
C ILE A 363 -12.81 27.40 -14.78
N ASP A 364 -12.30 27.31 -16.01
CA ASP A 364 -13.06 27.39 -17.27
C ASP A 364 -14.06 26.22 -17.40
N SER A 365 -15.21 26.33 -16.71
CA SER A 365 -16.28 25.34 -16.70
C SER A 365 -16.80 25.04 -18.11
N THR A 366 -16.82 26.04 -18.99
CA THR A 366 -17.26 25.86 -20.38
C THR A 366 -16.37 24.88 -21.15
N LEU A 367 -15.05 24.96 -20.96
CA LEU A 367 -14.12 24.00 -21.54
C LEU A 367 -14.30 22.60 -20.94
N LEU A 368 -14.44 22.49 -19.62
CA LEU A 368 -14.61 21.20 -18.94
C LEU A 368 -15.89 20.47 -19.40
N ASP A 369 -17.00 21.20 -19.51
CA ASP A 369 -18.29 20.66 -19.97
C ASP A 369 -18.23 20.29 -21.45
N SER A 370 -17.57 21.11 -22.28
CA SER A 370 -17.37 20.82 -23.72
C SER A 370 -16.57 19.54 -23.93
N VAL A 371 -15.51 19.31 -23.15
CA VAL A 371 -14.71 18.08 -23.21
C VAL A 371 -15.54 16.87 -22.78
N CYS A 372 -16.35 16.99 -21.73
CA CYS A 372 -17.22 15.91 -21.25
C CYS A 372 -18.40 15.60 -22.18
N ALA A 373 -18.77 16.53 -23.06
CA ALA A 373 -19.86 16.36 -24.03
C ALA A 373 -19.44 15.60 -25.30
N ILE A 374 -18.13 15.42 -25.52
CA ILE A 374 -17.60 14.68 -26.67
C ILE A 374 -18.09 13.22 -26.59
N ASN A 375 -18.78 12.78 -27.64
CA ASN A 375 -19.32 11.43 -27.78
C ASN A 375 -19.09 10.90 -29.19
N GLU A 376 -19.52 9.67 -29.46
CA GLU A 376 -19.29 8.98 -30.74
C GLU A 376 -19.83 9.73 -31.96
N LYS A 377 -20.87 10.57 -31.79
CA LYS A 377 -21.51 11.38 -32.84
C LYS A 377 -20.87 12.74 -33.03
N THR A 378 -20.02 13.19 -32.11
CA THR A 378 -19.28 14.45 -32.23
C THR A 378 -18.42 14.42 -33.49
N SER A 379 -18.30 15.57 -34.16
CA SER A 379 -17.48 15.68 -35.37
C SER A 379 -15.99 15.58 -35.03
N GLY A 380 -15.18 15.05 -35.96
CA GLY A 380 -13.73 14.93 -35.78
C GLY A 380 -13.04 16.27 -35.49
N ASP A 381 -13.41 17.33 -36.21
CA ASP A 381 -12.84 18.67 -36.03
C ASP A 381 -13.16 19.26 -34.65
N GLU A 382 -14.41 19.12 -34.20
CA GLU A 382 -14.84 19.59 -32.88
C GLU A 382 -14.10 18.86 -31.74
N CYS A 383 -13.93 17.54 -31.88
CA CYS A 383 -13.14 16.74 -30.96
C CYS A 383 -11.68 17.20 -30.90
N ALA A 384 -11.03 17.34 -32.05
CA ALA A 384 -9.62 17.72 -32.13
C ALA A 384 -9.40 19.11 -31.53
N LEU A 385 -10.23 20.10 -31.89
CA LEU A 385 -10.14 21.47 -31.38
C LEU A 385 -10.39 21.56 -29.87
N THR A 386 -11.37 20.81 -29.37
CA THR A 386 -11.72 20.81 -27.94
C THR A 386 -10.64 20.11 -27.12
N TYR A 387 -10.10 18.99 -27.63
CA TYR A 387 -9.01 18.28 -26.98
C TYR A 387 -7.69 19.07 -27.00
N GLU A 388 -7.36 19.77 -28.10
CA GLU A 388 -6.19 20.66 -28.13
C GLU A 388 -6.28 21.78 -27.10
N LYS A 389 -7.45 22.41 -26.96
CA LYS A 389 -7.68 23.42 -25.90
C LYS A 389 -7.54 22.84 -24.50
N TYR A 390 -8.07 21.64 -24.26
CA TYR A 390 -7.87 20.92 -22.99
C TYR A 390 -6.39 20.65 -22.73
N ARG A 391 -5.68 20.16 -23.75
CA ARG A 391 -4.27 19.80 -23.64
C ARG A 391 -3.41 21.01 -23.32
N ASP A 392 -3.67 22.15 -23.95
CA ASP A 392 -2.89 23.37 -23.75
C ASP A 392 -3.19 24.06 -22.42
N LYS A 393 -4.46 24.09 -21.99
CA LYS A 393 -4.85 24.78 -20.74
C LYS A 393 -4.72 23.91 -19.48
N ILE A 394 -4.82 22.58 -19.60
CA ILE A 394 -4.92 21.66 -18.45
C ILE A 394 -3.83 20.59 -18.49
N GLU A 395 -3.71 19.82 -19.57
CA GLU A 395 -2.81 18.64 -19.57
C GLU A 395 -1.31 19.04 -19.54
N LYS A 396 -0.87 19.95 -20.40
CA LYS A 396 0.55 20.38 -20.49
C LYS A 396 1.06 21.15 -19.26
N PRO A 397 0.27 22.06 -18.63
CA PRO A 397 0.76 22.81 -17.48
C PRO A 397 0.83 22.00 -16.16
N LEU A 398 0.16 20.85 -16.08
CA LEU A 398 0.02 20.07 -14.86
C LEU A 398 0.92 18.83 -14.86
N SER A 399 1.39 18.43 -13.69
CA SER A 399 2.09 17.15 -13.54
C SER A 399 1.12 15.98 -13.56
N ASP A 400 1.63 14.78 -13.91
CA ASP A 400 0.82 13.55 -13.93
C ASP A 400 0.22 13.23 -12.55
N ASP A 401 0.93 13.55 -11.47
CA ASP A 401 0.43 13.42 -10.09
C ASP A 401 -0.80 14.28 -9.84
N MET A 402 -0.80 15.54 -10.31
CA MET A 402 -1.93 16.46 -10.16
C MET A 402 -3.12 16.02 -11.01
N LEU A 403 -2.88 15.60 -12.25
CA LEU A 403 -3.92 15.04 -13.12
C LEU A 403 -4.53 13.78 -12.48
N THR A 404 -3.71 12.94 -11.86
CA THR A 404 -4.18 11.74 -11.15
C THR A 404 -5.01 12.11 -9.92
N LEU A 405 -4.57 13.07 -9.10
CA LEU A 405 -5.35 13.59 -7.97
C LEU A 405 -6.72 14.11 -8.43
N PHE A 406 -6.76 14.93 -9.48
CA PHE A 406 -8.02 15.46 -10.01
C PHE A 406 -8.93 14.36 -10.57
N SER A 407 -8.35 13.33 -11.19
CA SER A 407 -9.13 12.15 -11.57
C SER A 407 -9.79 11.47 -10.35
N TYR A 408 -9.05 11.33 -9.23
CA TYR A 408 -9.56 10.77 -7.97
C TYR A 408 -10.67 11.59 -7.34
N TYR A 409 -10.65 12.92 -7.47
CA TYR A 409 -11.76 13.76 -7.01
C TYR A 409 -13.10 13.41 -7.69
N SER A 410 -13.07 12.88 -8.92
CA SER A 410 -14.27 12.37 -9.58
C SER A 410 -14.55 10.91 -9.29
N SER A 411 -13.56 10.03 -9.38
CA SER A 411 -13.78 8.57 -9.25
C SER A 411 -14.03 8.15 -7.80
N GLY A 412 -13.46 8.88 -6.85
CA GLY A 412 -13.62 8.69 -5.40
C GLY A 412 -14.44 9.80 -4.74
N SER A 413 -15.46 10.34 -5.40
CA SER A 413 -16.30 11.43 -4.85
C SER A 413 -16.77 11.14 -3.42
N ASP A 414 -17.21 9.91 -3.16
CA ASP A 414 -17.73 9.47 -1.85
C ASP A 414 -16.65 9.49 -0.75
N LEU A 415 -15.39 9.28 -1.12
CA LEU A 415 -14.26 9.38 -0.21
C LEU A 415 -14.04 10.84 0.18
N PHE A 416 -13.97 11.75 -0.80
CA PHE A 416 -13.76 13.18 -0.53
C PHE A 416 -14.93 13.83 0.20
N GLU A 417 -16.16 13.42 -0.10
CA GLU A 417 -17.35 13.84 0.65
C GLU A 417 -17.27 13.39 2.11
N PHE A 418 -16.90 12.13 2.35
CA PHE A 418 -16.73 11.62 3.71
C PHE A 418 -15.58 12.30 4.45
N LEU A 419 -14.43 12.49 3.80
CA LEU A 419 -13.30 13.25 4.35
C LEU A 419 -13.74 14.67 4.72
N GLY A 420 -14.58 15.32 3.92
CA GLY A 420 -15.13 16.65 4.22
C GLY A 420 -16.07 16.67 5.42
N SER A 421 -16.75 15.55 5.73
CA SER A 421 -17.67 15.43 6.87
C SER A 421 -16.97 15.18 8.21
N LEU A 422 -15.74 14.67 8.19
CA LEU A 422 -15.01 14.28 9.41
C LEU A 422 -14.24 15.44 10.04
N SER A 423 -14.34 15.55 11.36
CA SER A 423 -13.46 16.39 12.16
C SER A 423 -12.13 15.69 12.45
N ASN A 424 -11.15 16.44 12.99
CA ASN A 424 -9.87 15.86 13.42
C ASN A 424 -10.05 14.84 14.55
N ASP A 425 -11.02 15.07 15.44
CA ASP A 425 -11.34 14.17 16.55
C ASP A 425 -11.93 12.86 16.02
N ASP A 426 -12.77 12.91 14.97
CA ASP A 426 -13.33 11.70 14.37
C ASP A 426 -12.24 10.82 13.78
N VAL A 427 -11.21 11.42 13.16
CA VAL A 427 -10.05 10.68 12.64
C VAL A 427 -9.19 10.12 13.77
N TYR A 428 -8.98 10.88 14.85
CA TYR A 428 -8.25 10.39 16.03
C TYR A 428 -8.98 9.22 16.70
N ASN A 429 -10.29 9.33 16.87
CA ASN A 429 -11.15 8.28 17.42
C ASN A 429 -11.12 7.02 16.54
N LEU A 430 -11.11 7.18 15.21
CA LEU A 430 -10.93 6.06 14.28
C LEU A 430 -9.57 5.38 14.45
N GLN A 431 -8.49 6.14 14.64
CA GLN A 431 -7.16 5.59 14.87
C GLN A 431 -7.06 4.86 16.22
N GLU A 432 -7.62 5.41 17.29
CA GLU A 432 -7.64 4.75 18.60
C GLU A 432 -8.50 3.49 18.60
N ALA A 433 -9.71 3.54 18.04
CA ALA A 433 -10.63 2.40 18.02
C ALA A 433 -10.04 1.17 17.34
N VAL A 434 -9.16 1.37 16.36
CA VAL A 434 -8.54 0.30 15.58
C VAL A 434 -7.33 -0.31 16.30
N ASN A 435 -6.82 0.33 17.35
CA ASN A 435 -5.83 -0.28 18.26
C ASN A 435 -6.48 -1.25 19.26
N ASP A 436 -7.75 -1.03 19.60
CA ASP A 436 -8.47 -1.82 20.60
C ASP A 436 -9.26 -3.00 20.01
N TRP A 437 -9.40 -3.07 18.68
CA TRP A 437 -10.19 -4.10 18.02
C TRP A 437 -9.28 -5.19 17.46
N GLU A 438 -9.17 -6.32 18.18
CA GLU A 438 -8.39 -7.49 17.77
C GLU A 438 -8.93 -8.19 16.50
N GLU A 439 -10.18 -7.93 16.11
CA GLU A 439 -10.82 -8.49 14.91
C GLU A 439 -11.55 -7.41 14.10
N THR A 440 -10.93 -6.88 13.04
CA THR A 440 -11.60 -5.99 12.09
C THR A 440 -11.43 -6.44 10.64
N LEU A 441 -12.43 -6.10 9.82
CA LEU A 441 -12.44 -6.24 8.36
C LEU A 441 -11.39 -5.35 7.66
N VAL A 442 -10.75 -4.41 8.38
CA VAL A 442 -9.84 -3.41 7.82
C VAL A 442 -8.57 -3.34 8.65
N SER A 443 -7.42 -3.58 8.03
CA SER A 443 -6.14 -3.50 8.73
C SER A 443 -5.88 -2.11 9.32
N THR A 444 -5.23 -2.05 10.48
CA THR A 444 -4.79 -0.81 11.14
C THR A 444 -4.06 0.11 10.18
N LYS A 445 -3.23 -0.47 9.30
CA LYS A 445 -2.50 0.26 8.25
C LYS A 445 -3.42 1.14 7.40
N ILE A 446 -4.54 0.59 6.91
CA ILE A 446 -5.46 1.29 6.01
C ILE A 446 -6.10 2.50 6.71
N VAL A 447 -6.36 2.42 8.01
CA VAL A 447 -6.93 3.52 8.80
C VAL A 447 -5.91 4.65 8.97
N PHE A 448 -4.64 4.32 9.15
CA PHE A 448 -3.55 5.32 9.15
C PHE A 448 -3.29 5.92 7.75
N GLU A 449 -3.41 5.13 6.68
CA GLU A 449 -3.37 5.62 5.30
C GLU A 449 -4.52 6.62 5.05
N PHE A 450 -5.74 6.29 5.48
CA PHE A 450 -6.91 7.18 5.42
C PHE A 450 -6.71 8.49 6.18
N ALA A 451 -6.18 8.42 7.41
CA ALA A 451 -5.86 9.61 8.20
C ALA A 451 -4.81 10.49 7.51
N THR A 452 -3.84 9.87 6.82
CA THR A 452 -2.84 10.58 6.04
C THR A 452 -3.47 11.31 4.85
N VAL A 453 -4.42 10.67 4.15
CA VAL A 453 -5.19 11.31 3.06
C VAL A 453 -6.00 12.50 3.59
N LYS A 454 -6.71 12.35 4.72
CA LYS A 454 -7.44 13.46 5.37
C LYS A 454 -6.53 14.64 5.66
N ASN A 455 -5.40 14.37 6.33
CA ASN A 455 -4.43 15.39 6.70
C ASN A 455 -3.83 16.08 5.47
N PHE A 456 -3.57 15.35 4.39
CA PHE A 456 -3.14 15.92 3.11
C PHE A 456 -4.19 16.92 2.57
N VAL A 457 -5.44 16.47 2.47
CA VAL A 457 -6.55 17.27 1.91
C VAL A 457 -6.82 18.51 2.75
N ASP A 458 -6.84 18.39 4.08
CA ASP A 458 -7.05 19.52 5.00
C ASP A 458 -5.94 20.56 4.88
N ARG A 459 -4.67 20.13 4.92
CA ARG A 459 -3.53 21.04 4.78
C ARG A 459 -3.53 21.75 3.43
N ALA A 460 -3.89 21.04 2.36
CA ALA A 460 -4.00 21.65 1.04
C ALA A 460 -5.11 22.71 1.02
N TYR A 461 -6.30 22.41 1.55
CA TYR A 461 -7.40 23.38 1.62
C TYR A 461 -7.07 24.58 2.51
N ASP A 462 -6.41 24.36 3.65
CA ASP A 462 -5.98 25.46 4.51
C ASP A 462 -4.96 26.36 3.81
N THR A 463 -4.00 25.77 3.08
CA THR A 463 -3.03 26.53 2.27
C THR A 463 -3.74 27.35 1.19
N ILE A 464 -4.73 26.77 0.51
CA ILE A 464 -5.50 27.47 -0.52
C ILE A 464 -6.35 28.59 0.09
N LYS A 465 -6.94 28.37 1.27
CA LYS A 465 -7.72 29.39 2.01
C LYS A 465 -6.86 30.57 2.45
N VAL A 466 -5.68 30.34 3.00
CA VAL A 466 -4.74 31.41 3.39
C VAL A 466 -4.39 32.26 2.17
N LYS A 467 -4.06 31.62 1.05
CA LYS A 467 -3.76 32.32 -0.19
C LYS A 467 -4.95 33.11 -0.74
N HIS A 468 -6.18 32.59 -0.59
CA HIS A 468 -7.40 33.31 -0.96
C HIS A 468 -7.61 34.58 -0.10
N GLN A 469 -7.31 34.51 1.19
CA GLN A 469 -7.38 35.66 2.11
C GLN A 469 -6.34 36.73 1.76
N GLU A 470 -5.12 36.33 1.38
CA GLU A 470 -4.06 37.25 0.94
C GLU A 470 -4.40 37.98 -0.36
N LEU A 471 -5.13 37.31 -1.27
CA LEU A 471 -5.53 37.84 -2.59
C LEU A 471 -6.72 38.81 -2.55
N LYS A 472 -7.18 39.24 -1.36
CA LYS A 472 -8.24 40.27 -1.16
C LYS A 472 -9.47 40.09 -2.07
N ASN A 473 -10.09 38.91 -2.06
CA ASN A 473 -11.32 38.59 -2.81
C ASN A 473 -11.17 38.47 -4.34
N THR A 474 -9.94 38.30 -4.85
CA THR A 474 -9.76 37.89 -6.25
C THR A 474 -10.11 36.39 -6.39
N PRO A 475 -10.89 35.96 -7.41
CA PRO A 475 -11.23 34.56 -7.57
C PRO A 475 -9.98 33.71 -7.87
N LEU A 476 -9.84 32.60 -7.13
CA LEU A 476 -8.72 31.68 -7.24
C LEU A 476 -8.62 31.12 -8.66
N GLN A 477 -7.41 31.05 -9.21
CA GLN A 477 -7.13 30.43 -10.49
C GLN A 477 -6.73 28.96 -10.31
N LEU A 478 -6.78 28.17 -11.38
CA LEU A 478 -6.34 26.76 -11.38
C LEU A 478 -4.90 26.61 -10.84
N ASN A 479 -4.00 27.53 -11.24
CA ASN A 479 -2.61 27.51 -10.77
C ASN A 479 -2.49 27.71 -9.25
N ASP A 480 -3.39 28.45 -8.62
CA ASP A 480 -3.37 28.66 -7.17
C ASP A 480 -3.70 27.38 -6.42
N ILE A 481 -4.71 26.66 -6.91
CA ILE A 481 -5.10 25.34 -6.39
C ILE A 481 -3.94 24.36 -6.53
N VAL A 482 -3.38 24.27 -7.74
CA VAL A 482 -2.29 23.34 -8.06
C VAL A 482 -1.07 23.63 -7.19
N THR A 483 -0.74 24.90 -6.97
CA THR A 483 0.37 25.29 -6.08
C THR A 483 0.08 24.88 -4.63
N GLY A 484 -1.17 25.01 -4.17
CA GLY A 484 -1.59 24.57 -2.83
C GLY A 484 -1.33 23.08 -2.62
N PHE A 485 -1.83 22.23 -3.51
CA PHE A 485 -1.57 20.78 -3.44
C PHE A 485 -0.09 20.42 -3.63
N ALA A 486 0.58 21.02 -4.61
CA ALA A 486 1.98 20.73 -4.92
C ALA A 486 2.94 21.09 -3.78
N THR A 487 2.62 22.13 -3.01
CA THR A 487 3.43 22.52 -1.83
C THR A 487 3.36 21.46 -0.74
N ILE A 488 2.16 20.93 -0.48
CA ILE A 488 1.96 19.89 0.53
C ILE A 488 2.54 18.55 0.06
N TRP A 489 2.37 18.20 -1.22
CA TRP A 489 2.81 16.92 -1.80
C TRP A 489 4.33 16.70 -1.70
N LYS A 490 5.13 17.76 -1.62
CA LYS A 490 6.59 17.67 -1.46
C LYS A 490 7.05 17.10 -0.12
N ASN A 491 6.16 16.98 0.87
CA ASN A 491 6.49 16.43 2.17
C ASN A 491 6.63 14.89 2.08
N GLU A 492 7.71 14.33 2.65
CA GLU A 492 7.98 12.89 2.61
C GLU A 492 6.83 12.02 3.12
N GLN A 493 6.03 12.53 4.07
CA GLN A 493 4.87 11.83 4.61
C GLN A 493 3.78 11.50 3.55
N PHE A 494 3.82 12.15 2.38
CA PHE A 494 2.85 11.97 1.29
C PHE A 494 3.44 11.31 0.03
N LYS A 495 4.65 10.75 0.11
CA LYS A 495 5.32 10.14 -1.04
C LYS A 495 4.47 9.05 -1.72
N ASP A 496 3.74 8.27 -0.93
CA ASP A 496 2.89 7.17 -1.39
C ASP A 496 1.39 7.51 -1.42
N LEU A 497 1.04 8.81 -1.47
CA LEU A 497 -0.34 9.28 -1.37
C LEU A 497 -1.29 8.66 -2.39
N ARG A 498 -0.81 8.33 -3.59
CA ARG A 498 -1.60 7.65 -4.62
C ARG A 498 -2.10 6.30 -4.14
N THR A 499 -1.21 5.51 -3.55
CA THR A 499 -1.54 4.20 -2.96
C THR A 499 -2.53 4.38 -1.80
N TYR A 500 -2.35 5.43 -1.00
CA TYR A 500 -3.24 5.71 0.14
C TYR A 500 -4.65 6.12 -0.31
N LEU A 501 -4.78 6.88 -1.40
CA LEU A 501 -6.08 7.23 -1.99
C LEU A 501 -6.82 5.96 -2.49
N GLU A 502 -6.09 5.05 -3.13
CA GLU A 502 -6.65 3.77 -3.61
C GLU A 502 -7.11 2.87 -2.47
N SER A 503 -6.25 2.62 -1.47
CA SER A 503 -6.59 1.78 -0.33
C SER A 503 -7.74 2.36 0.51
N SER A 504 -7.74 3.67 0.72
CA SER A 504 -8.79 4.39 1.45
C SER A 504 -10.12 4.34 0.72
N SER A 505 -10.12 4.47 -0.61
CA SER A 505 -11.32 4.39 -1.43
C SER A 505 -11.93 2.99 -1.40
N LEU A 506 -11.09 1.94 -1.50
CA LEU A 506 -11.54 0.54 -1.44
C LEU A 506 -12.12 0.16 -0.07
N ALA A 507 -11.55 0.68 1.03
CA ALA A 507 -11.97 0.37 2.39
C ALA A 507 -13.06 1.33 2.94
N LEU A 508 -13.51 2.32 2.16
CA LEU A 508 -14.38 3.40 2.61
C LEU A 508 -15.65 2.93 3.33
N SER A 509 -16.32 1.91 2.79
CA SER A 509 -17.57 1.35 3.37
C SER A 509 -17.35 0.82 4.79
N SER A 510 -16.20 0.17 5.01
CA SER A 510 -15.85 -0.38 6.31
C SER A 510 -15.44 0.74 7.28
N ILE A 511 -14.66 1.73 6.82
CA ILE A 511 -14.29 2.89 7.64
C ILE A 511 -15.55 3.68 8.07
N LYS A 512 -16.51 3.90 7.16
CA LYS A 512 -17.80 4.53 7.46
C LYS A 512 -18.57 3.76 8.54
N ARG A 513 -18.58 2.41 8.47
CA ARG A 513 -19.23 1.57 9.49
C ARG A 513 -18.57 1.72 10.87
N ILE A 514 -17.24 1.68 10.94
CA ILE A 514 -16.48 1.89 12.18
C ILE A 514 -16.82 3.26 12.77
N HIS A 515 -16.81 4.31 11.94
CA HIS A 515 -17.14 5.66 12.39
C HIS A 515 -18.56 5.74 12.98
N LEU A 516 -19.56 5.17 12.31
CA LEU A 516 -20.95 5.14 12.81
C LEU A 516 -21.07 4.38 14.14
N GLU A 517 -20.43 3.20 14.26
CA GLU A 517 -20.45 2.43 15.50
C GLU A 517 -19.82 3.20 16.68
N LEU A 518 -18.76 3.98 16.42
CA LEU A 518 -18.15 4.84 17.44
C LEU A 518 -19.07 5.98 17.85
N VAL A 519 -19.67 6.68 16.88
CA VAL A 519 -20.61 7.78 17.15
C VAL A 519 -21.81 7.28 17.96
N ASP A 520 -22.36 6.11 17.64
CA ASP A 520 -23.49 5.51 18.36
C ASP A 520 -23.10 5.09 19.79
N LYS A 521 -21.93 4.47 19.97
CA LYS A 521 -21.41 4.11 21.31
C LYS A 521 -21.15 5.35 22.17
N GLU A 522 -20.57 6.40 21.60
CA GLU A 522 -20.34 7.66 22.31
C GLU A 522 -21.64 8.35 22.71
N GLN A 523 -22.60 8.45 21.79
CA GLN A 523 -23.92 9.03 22.09
C GLN A 523 -24.65 8.21 23.17
N SER A 524 -24.54 6.88 23.14
CA SER A 524 -25.10 5.99 24.16
C SER A 524 -24.51 6.26 25.54
N LYS A 525 -23.17 6.37 25.65
CA LYS A 525 -22.50 6.72 26.93
C LYS A 525 -22.89 8.11 27.43
N ARG A 526 -22.98 9.12 26.54
CA ARG A 526 -23.44 10.47 26.90
C ARG A 526 -24.89 10.50 27.42
N ARG A 527 -25.80 9.75 26.78
CA ARG A 527 -27.19 9.58 27.25
C ARG A 527 -27.23 8.92 28.63
N ARG A 528 -26.43 7.88 28.84
CA ARG A 528 -26.35 7.17 30.13
C ARG A 528 -25.85 8.07 31.27
N ILE A 529 -24.84 8.91 31.03
CA ILE A 529 -24.39 9.94 31.99
C ILE A 529 -25.53 10.90 32.34
N ALA A 530 -26.26 11.38 31.34
CA ALA A 530 -27.38 12.29 31.55
C ALA A 530 -28.53 11.64 32.35
N ASP A 531 -28.88 10.38 32.04
CA ASP A 531 -29.92 9.65 32.76
C ASP A 531 -29.53 9.39 34.22
N ILE A 532 -28.27 9.06 34.50
CA ILE A 532 -27.78 8.92 35.89
C ILE A 532 -27.97 10.24 36.63
N LEU A 533 -27.50 11.36 36.08
CA LEU A 533 -27.61 12.67 36.72
C LEU A 533 -29.07 13.10 36.96
N GLN A 534 -30.00 12.78 36.07
CA GLN A 534 -31.36 13.30 36.14
C GLN A 534 -32.34 12.43 36.93
N LYS A 535 -32.15 11.11 36.92
CA LYS A 535 -33.21 10.18 37.32
C LYS A 535 -32.77 9.14 38.33
N SER A 536 -31.50 9.13 38.74
CA SER A 536 -31.02 8.02 39.55
C SER A 536 -31.44 8.08 41.03
N ILE A 537 -31.59 6.89 41.60
CA ILE A 537 -31.70 6.64 43.03
C ILE A 537 -30.45 5.90 43.46
N VAL A 538 -29.70 6.47 44.40
CA VAL A 538 -28.42 5.94 44.88
C VAL A 538 -28.60 5.36 46.28
N TYR A 539 -28.07 4.16 46.51
CA TYR A 539 -27.96 3.58 47.84
C TYR A 539 -26.71 2.69 47.97
N PHE A 540 -26.20 2.57 49.18
CA PHE A 540 -25.00 1.81 49.48
C PHE A 540 -25.35 0.42 50.02
N VAL A 541 -24.59 -0.58 49.58
CA VAL A 541 -24.78 -1.98 49.95
C VAL A 541 -23.46 -2.60 50.41
N ARG A 542 -23.57 -3.70 51.15
CA ARG A 542 -22.45 -4.56 51.52
C ARG A 542 -22.37 -5.72 50.54
N ILE A 543 -21.18 -6.05 50.06
CA ILE A 543 -20.95 -7.13 49.08
C ILE A 543 -19.96 -8.14 49.66
N GLY A 544 -20.19 -9.43 49.42
CA GLY A 544 -19.22 -10.51 49.68
C GLY A 544 -19.49 -11.32 50.96
N HIS A 545 -19.00 -12.58 50.96
CA HIS A 545 -19.06 -13.49 52.11
C HIS A 545 -18.17 -13.04 53.29
N ASN A 546 -17.13 -12.25 53.00
CA ASN A 546 -16.33 -11.56 54.00
C ASN A 546 -16.86 -10.13 54.10
N GLU A 547 -17.72 -9.97 55.09
CA GLU A 547 -18.36 -8.79 55.66
C GLU A 547 -17.63 -7.40 55.66
N THR A 548 -16.54 -7.17 54.94
CA THR A 548 -15.75 -5.91 54.97
C THR A 548 -15.93 -4.99 53.75
N THR A 549 -16.53 -5.46 52.65
CA THR A 549 -16.59 -4.71 51.39
C THR A 549 -17.93 -4.03 51.13
N PHE A 550 -17.87 -2.77 50.70
CA PHE A 550 -19.03 -1.92 50.38
C PHE A 550 -19.05 -1.57 48.89
N ASP A 551 -20.24 -1.38 48.33
CA ASP A 551 -20.46 -0.96 46.94
C ASP A 551 -21.67 -0.02 46.87
N VAL A 552 -21.87 0.57 45.70
CA VAL A 552 -23.03 1.40 45.37
C VAL A 552 -23.95 0.66 44.42
N ASN A 553 -25.26 0.81 44.61
CA ASN A 553 -26.24 0.53 43.58
C ASN A 553 -26.91 1.82 43.17
N ILE A 554 -26.84 2.11 41.87
CA ILE A 554 -27.56 3.21 41.25
C ILE A 554 -28.69 2.61 40.42
N GLU A 555 -29.92 2.89 40.84
CA GLU A 555 -31.12 2.48 40.14
C GLU A 555 -31.64 3.61 39.25
N LEU A 556 -31.93 3.25 38.00
CA LEU A 556 -32.64 4.13 37.08
C LEU A 556 -34.12 3.70 37.08
N PRO A 557 -35.08 4.60 37.36
CA PRO A 557 -36.49 4.29 37.23
C PRO A 557 -36.77 3.99 35.75
N SER A 558 -37.09 2.72 35.47
CA SER A 558 -37.45 2.26 34.13
C SER A 558 -38.65 3.04 33.62
N GLN A 559 -38.54 3.62 32.43
CA GLN A 559 -39.72 4.06 31.68
C GLN A 559 -40.66 2.86 31.51
N GLN A 560 -41.93 3.04 31.82
CA GLN A 560 -42.97 2.05 31.58
C GLN A 560 -43.06 1.78 30.08
N THR A 561 -42.42 0.71 29.59
CA THR A 561 -42.85 0.08 28.35
C THR A 561 -43.89 -0.96 28.70
N ALA A 562 -45.12 -0.69 28.27
CA ALA A 562 -46.28 -1.57 28.42
C ALA A 562 -46.11 -2.84 27.56
N ALA A 563 -45.20 -3.73 27.94
CA ALA A 563 -45.14 -5.09 27.42
C ALA A 563 -44.28 -5.96 28.35
N ILE A 564 -44.99 -6.80 29.12
CA ILE A 564 -44.54 -8.05 29.73
C ILE A 564 -43.62 -7.90 30.95
N ASN A 565 -44.17 -8.41 32.06
CA ASN A 565 -43.61 -8.58 33.39
C ASN A 565 -42.15 -9.07 33.43
N GLU A 566 -41.20 -8.15 33.49
CA GLU A 566 -39.91 -8.30 34.19
C GLU A 566 -39.36 -6.89 34.43
N LYS A 567 -39.52 -6.34 35.64
CA LYS A 567 -38.81 -5.12 36.06
C LYS A 567 -37.32 -5.44 36.17
N LYS A 568 -36.59 -5.52 35.06
CA LYS A 568 -35.12 -5.47 35.08
C LYS A 568 -34.69 -4.03 35.35
N GLN A 569 -34.72 -3.66 36.63
CA GLN A 569 -34.02 -2.48 37.11
C GLN A 569 -32.54 -2.66 36.77
N GLN A 570 -31.99 -1.85 35.87
CA GLN A 570 -30.55 -1.82 35.64
C GLN A 570 -29.90 -1.23 36.89
N LYS A 571 -29.17 -2.08 37.62
CA LYS A 571 -28.33 -1.69 38.75
C LYS A 571 -26.93 -1.39 38.21
N ILE A 572 -26.51 -0.14 38.34
CA ILE A 572 -25.15 0.29 37.99
C ILE A 572 -24.30 0.21 39.26
N LYS A 573 -23.18 -0.51 39.18
CA LYS A 573 -22.23 -0.70 40.28
C LYS A 573 -21.10 0.34 40.23
N TRP A 574 -20.25 0.37 41.26
CA TRP A 574 -19.09 1.26 41.28
C TRP A 574 -18.17 1.06 40.06
N THR A 575 -17.94 -0.18 39.63
CA THR A 575 -17.09 -0.48 38.47
C THR A 575 -17.56 0.22 37.19
N ASP A 576 -18.87 0.17 36.94
CA ASP A 576 -19.49 0.78 35.77
C ASP A 576 -19.47 2.31 35.87
N LEU A 577 -19.69 2.83 37.09
CA LEU A 577 -19.65 4.28 37.34
C LEU A 577 -18.23 4.85 37.18
N SER A 578 -17.22 4.09 37.58
CA SER A 578 -15.80 4.46 37.45
C SER A 578 -15.38 4.55 35.97
N GLU A 579 -15.78 3.57 35.14
CA GLU A 579 -15.54 3.62 33.68
C GLU A 579 -16.21 4.85 33.04
N LEU A 580 -17.48 5.11 33.41
CA LEU A 580 -18.21 6.27 32.91
C LEU A 580 -17.54 7.59 33.37
N ARG A 581 -16.98 7.64 34.58
CA ARG A 581 -16.27 8.82 35.10
C ARG A 581 -15.02 9.10 34.26
N ASP A 582 -14.23 8.08 33.97
CA ASP A 582 -13.01 8.24 33.19
C ASP A 582 -13.33 8.63 31.74
N ARG A 583 -14.41 8.07 31.16
CA ARG A 583 -14.88 8.52 29.85
C ARG A 583 -15.40 9.95 29.89
N ALA A 584 -16.11 10.37 30.94
CA ALA A 584 -16.58 11.74 31.11
C ALA A 584 -15.42 12.75 31.15
N ARG A 585 -14.30 12.41 31.80
CA ARG A 585 -13.07 13.22 31.79
C ARG A 585 -12.52 13.40 30.38
N LEU A 586 -12.42 12.32 29.60
CA LEU A 586 -11.95 12.40 28.21
C LEU A 586 -12.85 13.31 27.34
N LEU A 587 -14.17 13.21 27.51
CA LEU A 587 -15.13 14.05 26.79
C LEU A 587 -15.03 15.53 27.23
N GLU A 588 -14.75 15.80 28.51
CA GLU A 588 -14.50 17.16 28.98
C GLU A 588 -13.24 17.75 28.34
N TYR A 589 -12.16 16.98 28.22
CA TYR A 589 -10.92 17.42 27.56
C TYR A 589 -11.11 17.71 26.07
N SER A 590 -11.78 16.83 25.30
CA SER A 590 -11.98 17.02 23.86
C SER A 590 -12.86 18.23 23.54
N SER A 591 -13.89 18.48 24.36
CA SER A 591 -14.79 19.64 24.21
C SER A 591 -14.11 21.01 24.37
N ASN A 592 -12.89 21.08 24.93
CA ASN A 592 -12.12 22.31 25.03
C ASN A 592 -11.32 22.65 23.76
N VAL A 593 -11.10 21.68 22.88
CA VAL A 593 -10.30 21.85 21.65
C VAL A 593 -11.18 22.25 20.46
N ASN A 594 -12.45 21.81 20.42
CA ASN A 594 -13.37 22.04 19.31
C ASN A 594 -14.40 23.16 19.55
N LYS A 595 -13.99 24.41 19.30
CA LYS A 595 -14.87 25.60 19.37
C LYS A 595 -15.75 25.86 18.14
N ARG A 596 -15.77 25.01 17.10
CA ARG A 596 -16.24 25.47 15.78
C ARG A 596 -17.72 25.26 15.43
N ASN A 597 -18.47 24.33 16.04
CA ASN A 597 -19.78 23.94 15.46
C ASN A 597 -20.99 23.83 16.42
N LEU A 598 -20.93 24.35 17.64
CA LEU A 598 -22.09 24.43 18.55
C LEU A 598 -22.31 25.86 19.07
N PRO A 599 -23.56 26.31 19.29
CA PRO A 599 -23.83 27.55 20.01
C PRO A 599 -23.11 27.52 21.38
N GLU A 600 -22.37 28.57 21.74
CA GLU A 600 -21.54 28.62 22.97
C GLU A 600 -22.33 28.20 24.22
N THR A 601 -23.63 28.49 24.27
CA THR A 601 -24.53 28.16 25.37
C THR A 601 -24.77 26.66 25.58
N ASP A 602 -24.77 25.84 24.53
CA ASP A 602 -25.04 24.41 24.64
C ASP A 602 -23.77 23.61 24.96
N SER A 603 -22.62 24.04 24.44
CA SER A 603 -21.31 23.48 24.79
C SER A 603 -20.97 23.68 26.28
N GLU A 604 -21.24 24.87 26.83
CA GLU A 604 -20.97 25.13 28.26
C GLU A 604 -21.91 24.34 29.18
N ARG A 605 -23.18 24.15 28.77
CA ARG A 605 -24.11 23.27 29.51
C ARG A 605 -23.67 21.81 29.52
N GLU A 606 -23.10 21.31 28.43
CA GLU A 606 -22.61 19.93 28.38
C GLU A 606 -21.36 19.75 29.24
N LYS A 607 -20.41 20.69 29.20
CA LYS A 607 -19.24 20.67 30.09
C LYS A 607 -19.63 20.68 31.56
N GLU A 608 -20.59 21.54 31.93
CA GLU A 608 -21.10 21.61 33.29
C GLU A 608 -21.73 20.28 33.73
N ARG A 609 -22.49 19.61 32.84
CA ARG A 609 -23.02 18.26 33.09
C ARG A 609 -21.91 17.23 33.32
N LEU A 610 -20.88 17.21 32.50
CA LEU A 610 -19.76 16.28 32.65
C LEU A 610 -19.01 16.50 33.97
N ARG A 611 -18.74 17.75 34.36
CA ARG A 611 -18.14 18.09 35.65
C ARG A 611 -18.99 17.64 36.83
N ASN A 612 -20.30 17.87 36.76
CA ASN A 612 -21.23 17.44 37.80
C ASN A 612 -21.26 15.91 37.94
N PHE A 613 -21.16 15.18 36.83
CA PHE A 613 -21.04 13.71 36.88
C PHE A 613 -19.71 13.24 37.48
N ILE A 614 -18.60 13.88 37.14
CA ILE A 614 -17.28 13.54 37.71
C ILE A 614 -17.30 13.77 39.24
N GLN A 615 -17.84 14.91 39.69
CA GLN A 615 -17.99 15.19 41.12
C GLN A 615 -18.90 14.19 41.83
N PHE A 616 -20.01 13.82 41.19
CA PHE A 616 -20.92 12.80 41.71
C PHE A 616 -20.21 11.47 41.94
N ALA A 617 -19.47 10.96 40.94
CA ALA A 617 -18.73 9.71 41.06
C ALA A 617 -17.66 9.77 42.18
N SER A 618 -16.97 10.90 42.35
CA SER A 618 -16.00 11.08 43.44
C SER A 618 -16.65 11.09 44.83
N ILE A 619 -17.86 11.64 44.98
CA ILE A 619 -18.59 11.61 46.27
C ILE A 619 -19.01 10.18 46.61
N VAL A 620 -19.44 9.40 45.62
CA VAL A 620 -19.79 7.98 45.79
C VAL A 620 -18.56 7.18 46.24
N GLU A 621 -17.42 7.33 45.56
CA GLU A 621 -16.14 6.70 45.91
C GLU A 621 -15.74 7.00 47.36
N SER A 622 -15.69 8.29 47.72
CA SER A 622 -15.37 8.73 49.08
C SER A 622 -16.32 8.15 50.12
N THR A 623 -17.61 8.03 49.81
CA THR A 623 -18.60 7.47 50.74
C THR A 623 -18.37 5.98 50.97
N ILE A 624 -18.04 5.21 49.92
CA ILE A 624 -17.67 3.79 50.03
C ILE A 624 -16.41 3.63 50.91
N GLU A 625 -15.40 4.47 50.70
CA GLU A 625 -14.15 4.45 51.49
C GLU A 625 -14.39 4.77 52.97
N ILE A 626 -15.22 5.77 53.28
CA ILE A 626 -15.53 6.15 54.67
C ILE A 626 -16.37 5.08 55.36
N LEU A 627 -17.36 4.49 54.68
CA LEU A 627 -18.13 3.36 55.21
C LEU A 627 -17.23 2.16 55.52
N THR A 628 -16.28 1.86 54.63
CA THR A 628 -15.26 0.83 54.85
C THR A 628 -14.40 1.16 56.07
N SER A 629 -13.97 2.42 56.21
CA SER A 629 -13.14 2.87 57.33
C SER A 629 -13.89 2.83 58.67
N LEU A 630 -15.16 3.25 58.70
CA LEU A 630 -16.04 3.16 59.87
C LEU A 630 -16.26 1.70 60.28
N TYR A 631 -16.40 0.79 59.32
CA TYR A 631 -16.54 -0.64 59.58
C TYR A 631 -15.26 -1.23 60.20
N ILE A 632 -14.10 -0.93 59.62
CA ILE A 632 -12.80 -1.38 60.14
C ILE A 632 -12.54 -0.83 61.54
N ALA A 633 -12.86 0.45 61.77
CA ALA A 633 -12.79 1.09 63.09
C ALA A 633 -13.87 0.57 64.06
N GLY A 634 -14.78 -0.29 63.61
CA GLY A 634 -15.75 -0.95 64.47
C GLY A 634 -16.84 -0.02 64.99
N HIS A 635 -17.31 0.95 64.21
CA HIS A 635 -18.47 1.73 64.63
C HIS A 635 -19.74 0.84 64.66
N PRO A 636 -20.54 0.81 65.74
CA PRO A 636 -21.60 -0.19 65.91
C PRO A 636 -22.83 0.04 65.02
N SER A 637 -23.00 1.25 64.48
CA SER A 637 -24.14 1.64 63.62
C SER A 637 -23.84 1.60 62.12
N VAL A 638 -22.78 0.92 61.67
CA VAL A 638 -22.46 0.86 60.23
C VAL A 638 -23.60 0.24 59.42
N SER A 639 -24.29 -0.75 59.98
CA SER A 639 -25.47 -1.36 59.34
C SER A 639 -26.64 -0.38 59.20
N ASP A 640 -26.78 0.59 60.10
CA ASP A 640 -27.83 1.62 60.04
C ASP A 640 -27.60 2.61 58.88
N PHE A 641 -26.38 2.63 58.31
CA PHE A 641 -25.98 3.46 57.18
C PHE A 641 -26.13 2.75 55.82
N LEU A 642 -26.64 1.51 55.80
CA LEU A 642 -26.80 0.68 54.61
C LEU A 642 -28.28 0.39 54.30
N ALA A 643 -28.54 0.03 53.05
CA ALA A 643 -29.80 -0.64 52.71
C ALA A 643 -29.74 -2.10 53.17
N ASN A 644 -30.57 -2.49 54.14
CA ASN A 644 -30.65 -3.87 54.62
C ASN A 644 -31.07 -4.82 53.47
N GLN A 645 -30.25 -5.83 53.17
CA GLN A 645 -30.53 -6.82 52.11
C GLN A 645 -31.36 -8.02 52.55
N GLU A 646 -31.78 -8.12 53.82
CA GLU A 646 -32.57 -9.25 54.29
C GLU A 646 -33.75 -8.80 55.17
N SER A 647 -34.91 -8.58 54.55
CA SER A 647 -36.19 -9.12 55.02
C SER A 647 -37.33 -8.62 54.12
N ILE A 648 -37.88 -9.54 53.33
CA ILE A 648 -39.27 -9.47 52.87
C ILE A 648 -40.14 -9.67 54.12
N SER A 649 -40.52 -8.58 54.79
CA SER A 649 -41.64 -8.56 55.73
C SER A 649 -42.01 -7.12 56.08
N GLU A 650 -43.07 -6.62 55.44
CA GLU A 650 -44.14 -5.70 55.90
C GLU A 650 -43.94 -4.61 56.98
N PHE A 651 -42.73 -4.30 57.45
CA PHE A 651 -42.48 -3.15 58.33
C PHE A 651 -41.39 -2.28 57.73
N LEU A 652 -41.84 -1.14 57.19
CA LEU A 652 -41.04 -0.03 56.69
C LEU A 652 -40.05 0.45 57.77
N VAL A 653 -38.78 0.07 57.62
CA VAL A 653 -37.66 0.88 58.12
C VAL A 653 -37.06 1.51 56.87
N ASP A 654 -37.23 2.83 56.74
CA ASP A 654 -36.95 3.60 55.53
C ASP A 654 -35.53 3.33 54.99
N GLN A 655 -35.42 2.86 53.74
CA GLN A 655 -34.15 2.74 53.04
C GLN A 655 -33.55 4.13 52.85
N LYS A 656 -32.30 4.34 53.26
CA LYS A 656 -31.61 5.62 53.02
C LYS A 656 -31.17 5.72 51.57
N THR A 657 -32.07 6.24 50.73
CA THR A 657 -31.86 6.45 49.31
C THR A 657 -31.61 7.93 49.01
N PHE A 658 -30.72 8.23 48.06
CA PHE A 658 -30.45 9.60 47.61
C PHE A 658 -30.97 9.77 46.19
N SER A 659 -31.93 10.67 46.01
CA SER A 659 -32.43 11.05 44.69
C SER A 659 -31.77 12.34 44.21
N SER A 660 -31.61 12.46 42.89
CA SER A 660 -31.13 13.71 42.28
C SER A 660 -32.24 14.76 42.23
N ASN A 661 -31.95 15.98 42.68
CA ASN A 661 -32.75 17.18 42.36
C ASN A 661 -31.97 17.99 41.31
N ASP A 662 -32.43 18.00 40.06
CA ASP A 662 -31.84 18.75 38.93
C ASP A 662 -30.33 18.51 38.71
N GLY A 663 -29.83 17.29 38.94
CA GLY A 663 -28.42 16.93 38.71
C GLY A 663 -27.49 17.25 39.88
N LEU A 664 -28.02 17.79 40.98
CA LEU A 664 -27.27 18.08 42.20
C LEU A 664 -27.62 17.09 43.31
N TYR A 665 -26.60 16.36 43.78
CA TYR A 665 -26.72 15.38 44.86
C TYR A 665 -26.35 16.00 46.22
N VAL A 666 -27.06 17.08 46.59
CA VAL A 666 -26.78 17.82 47.85
C VAL A 666 -26.92 16.89 49.05
N GLU A 667 -27.97 16.06 49.07
CA GLU A 667 -28.22 15.10 50.15
C GLU A 667 -27.09 14.06 50.28
N LEU A 668 -26.57 13.58 49.15
CA LEU A 668 -25.44 12.64 49.15
C LEU A 668 -24.15 13.31 49.63
N ARG A 669 -23.91 14.56 49.24
CA ARG A 669 -22.76 15.35 49.70
C ARG A 669 -22.83 15.64 51.20
N ASP A 670 -24.00 16.00 51.70
CA ASP A 670 -24.24 16.23 53.12
C ASP A 670 -24.10 14.93 53.93
N TYR A 671 -24.56 13.82 53.36
CA TYR A 671 -24.38 12.51 53.96
C TYR A 671 -22.91 12.09 54.01
N ASN A 672 -22.14 12.27 52.93
CA ASN A 672 -20.70 12.03 52.93
C ASN A 672 -20.00 12.87 54.02
N ARG A 673 -20.32 14.16 54.11
CA ARG A 673 -19.78 15.05 55.16
C ARG A 673 -20.15 14.58 56.58
N LEU A 674 -21.39 14.12 56.78
CA LEU A 674 -21.83 13.55 58.05
C LEU A 674 -20.99 12.32 58.43
N LEU A 675 -20.79 11.40 57.49
CA LEU A 675 -20.00 10.19 57.70
C LEU A 675 -18.52 10.51 57.97
N THR A 676 -17.93 11.48 57.26
CA THR A 676 -16.55 11.95 57.51
C THR A 676 -16.39 12.48 58.92
N ASN A 677 -17.33 13.32 59.38
CA ASN A 677 -17.31 13.86 60.73
C ASN A 677 -17.50 12.77 61.79
N LEU A 678 -18.42 11.82 61.53
CA LEU A 678 -18.65 10.67 62.41
C LEU A 678 -17.37 9.83 62.54
N PHE A 679 -16.71 9.52 61.43
CA PHE A 679 -15.47 8.74 61.42
C PHE A 679 -14.36 9.44 62.20
N SER A 680 -14.12 10.73 61.94
CA SER A 680 -13.08 11.48 62.65
C SER A 680 -13.34 11.59 64.15
N ASN A 681 -14.60 11.78 64.56
CA ASN A 681 -14.96 11.81 65.98
C ASN A 681 -14.80 10.44 66.64
N TRP A 682 -15.25 9.37 65.96
CA TRP A 682 -15.10 8.01 66.43
C TRP A 682 -13.63 7.60 66.60
N GLU A 683 -12.78 7.92 65.62
CA GLU A 683 -11.35 7.63 65.68
C GLU A 683 -10.67 8.34 66.86
N LYS A 684 -10.92 9.64 67.06
CA LYS A 684 -10.41 10.38 68.22
C LYS A 684 -10.88 9.76 69.54
N LYS A 685 -12.13 9.31 69.60
CA LYS A 685 -12.69 8.67 70.77
C LYS A 685 -12.06 7.31 71.04
N LEU A 686 -11.89 6.48 70.03
CA LEU A 686 -11.20 5.18 70.11
C LEU A 686 -9.79 5.36 70.66
N CYS A 687 -9.00 6.29 70.10
CA CYS A 687 -7.64 6.56 70.58
C CYS A 687 -7.64 6.95 72.07
N THR A 688 -8.51 7.88 72.48
CA THR A 688 -8.65 8.27 73.89
C THR A 688 -9.07 7.10 74.78
N MET A 689 -9.94 6.23 74.28
CA MET A 689 -10.40 5.03 75.00
C MET A 689 -9.30 3.98 75.12
N TYR A 690 -8.45 3.80 74.11
CA TYR A 690 -7.31 2.89 74.19
C TYR A 690 -6.23 3.37 75.17
N GLU A 691 -6.04 4.69 75.30
CA GLU A 691 -5.13 5.26 76.30
C GLU A 691 -5.63 5.05 77.74
N THR A 692 -6.95 5.14 77.95
CA THR A 692 -7.57 5.04 79.29
C THR A 692 -7.95 3.60 79.67
N HIS A 693 -8.30 2.77 78.70
CA HIS A 693 -8.76 1.39 78.85
C HIS A 693 -7.99 0.50 77.86
N ILE A 694 -6.71 0.25 78.16
CA ILE A 694 -5.81 -0.51 77.30
C ILE A 694 -6.34 -1.91 76.93
N ASN A 695 -7.18 -2.50 77.77
CA ASN A 695 -7.76 -3.82 77.54
C ASN A 695 -8.72 -3.88 76.34
N LEU A 696 -9.22 -2.74 75.87
CA LEU A 696 -9.97 -2.68 74.61
C LEU A 696 -9.11 -3.07 73.40
N THR A 697 -7.79 -2.89 73.47
CA THR A 697 -6.86 -3.18 72.36
C THR A 697 -6.65 -4.68 72.11
N TYR A 698 -7.13 -5.56 72.99
CA TYR A 698 -7.09 -7.00 72.76
C TYR A 698 -8.07 -7.49 71.69
N PHE A 699 -9.07 -6.68 71.34
CA PHE A 699 -10.18 -7.07 70.49
C PHE A 699 -10.32 -6.14 69.29
N SER A 700 -10.72 -6.69 68.15
CA SER A 700 -11.22 -5.88 67.04
C SER A 700 -12.58 -5.27 67.39
N GLY A 701 -12.98 -4.22 66.67
CA GLY A 701 -14.27 -3.56 66.90
C GLY A 701 -15.47 -4.51 66.85
N ASN A 702 -15.50 -5.44 65.89
CA ASN A 702 -16.56 -6.45 65.81
C ASN A 702 -16.56 -7.38 67.04
N GLN A 703 -15.37 -7.79 67.50
CA GLN A 703 -15.24 -8.64 68.69
C GLN A 703 -15.73 -7.93 69.96
N LEU A 704 -15.50 -6.62 70.10
CA LEU A 704 -16.06 -5.82 71.21
C LEU A 704 -17.59 -5.89 71.23
N TRP A 705 -18.24 -5.78 70.07
CA TRP A 705 -19.69 -5.86 69.98
C TRP A 705 -20.24 -7.28 70.17
N GLN A 706 -19.47 -8.32 69.82
CA GLN A 706 -19.81 -9.71 70.15
C GLN A 706 -19.74 -9.98 71.67
N ILE A 707 -18.78 -9.36 72.37
CA ILE A 707 -18.70 -9.40 73.84
C ILE A 707 -19.91 -8.69 74.44
N GLU A 708 -20.24 -7.50 73.95
CA GLU A 708 -21.42 -6.77 74.40
C GLU A 708 -22.72 -7.56 74.18
N ASP A 709 -22.93 -8.11 72.98
CA ASP A 709 -24.13 -8.88 72.66
C ASP A 709 -24.28 -10.10 73.59
N TYR A 710 -23.16 -10.78 73.90
CA TYR A 710 -23.15 -11.87 74.88
C TYR A 710 -23.57 -11.39 76.28
N ILE A 711 -22.99 -10.29 76.78
CA ILE A 711 -23.26 -9.77 78.12
C ILE A 711 -24.75 -9.46 78.29
N TYR A 712 -25.39 -8.88 77.28
CA TYR A 712 -26.82 -8.56 77.34
C TYR A 712 -27.74 -9.75 77.08
N ARG A 713 -27.41 -10.65 76.14
CA ARG A 713 -28.32 -11.74 75.73
C ARG A 713 -28.13 -13.04 76.52
N ARG A 714 -26.96 -13.28 77.12
CA ARG A 714 -26.61 -14.55 77.81
C ARG A 714 -26.96 -15.79 76.96
N SER A 715 -26.75 -15.69 75.65
CA SER A 715 -27.36 -16.58 74.66
C SER A 715 -26.94 -18.05 74.78
N SER A 716 -25.63 -18.34 74.87
CA SER A 716 -25.10 -19.70 75.08
C SER A 716 -23.59 -19.74 75.37
N PHE A 717 -23.07 -20.90 75.80
CA PHE A 717 -21.63 -21.19 75.86
C PHE A 717 -20.94 -21.24 74.49
N SER A 718 -21.70 -21.31 73.39
CA SER A 718 -21.18 -21.30 72.03
C SER A 718 -21.10 -19.90 71.42
N HIS A 719 -21.50 -18.87 72.16
CA HIS A 719 -21.46 -17.50 71.66
C HIS A 719 -20.01 -16.99 71.59
N PRO A 720 -19.57 -16.33 70.50
CA PRO A 720 -18.20 -15.85 70.37
C PRO A 720 -17.74 -14.97 71.54
N GLY A 721 -18.60 -14.08 72.03
CA GLY A 721 -18.35 -13.22 73.19
C GLY A 721 -17.96 -13.97 74.48
N TYR A 722 -18.51 -15.17 74.71
CA TYR A 722 -18.14 -16.00 75.87
C TYR A 722 -16.67 -16.43 75.81
N HIS A 723 -16.23 -16.88 74.64
CA HIS A 723 -14.86 -17.34 74.41
C HIS A 723 -13.87 -16.17 74.38
N LEU A 724 -14.27 -15.02 73.86
CA LEU A 724 -13.45 -13.80 73.83
C LEU A 724 -13.15 -13.27 75.26
N LEU A 725 -14.12 -13.30 76.17
CA LEU A 725 -13.90 -12.95 77.58
C LEU A 725 -12.96 -13.94 78.28
N LYS A 726 -13.15 -15.26 78.04
CA LYS A 726 -12.23 -16.28 78.56
C LYS A 726 -10.80 -16.13 78.02
N PHE A 727 -10.65 -15.71 76.77
CA PHE A 727 -9.35 -15.54 76.11
C PHE A 727 -8.43 -14.58 76.88
N ILE A 728 -8.99 -13.52 77.48
CA ILE A 728 -8.23 -12.54 78.29
C ILE A 728 -8.27 -12.82 79.81
N GLY A 729 -8.76 -13.99 80.21
CA GLY A 729 -8.76 -14.45 81.60
C GLY A 729 -9.91 -13.94 82.47
N ILE A 730 -11.01 -13.46 81.88
CA ILE A 730 -12.22 -13.06 82.60
C ILE A 730 -13.20 -14.24 82.59
N ASP A 731 -13.71 -14.64 83.75
CA ASP A 731 -14.79 -15.63 83.81
C ASP A 731 -16.12 -14.98 83.36
N PRO A 732 -16.73 -15.41 82.24
CA PRO A 732 -17.95 -14.77 81.76
C PRO A 732 -19.14 -14.93 82.74
N ASN A 733 -19.08 -15.90 83.65
CA ASN A 733 -20.10 -16.11 84.68
C ASN A 733 -19.98 -15.13 85.85
N SER A 734 -18.81 -14.53 86.07
CA SER A 734 -18.58 -13.60 87.19
C SER A 734 -19.01 -12.16 86.87
N ILE A 735 -19.34 -11.86 85.61
CA ILE A 735 -19.86 -10.56 85.19
C ILE A 735 -21.35 -10.49 85.54
N GLU A 736 -21.80 -9.45 86.23
CA GLU A 736 -23.23 -9.21 86.44
C GLU A 736 -23.90 -8.73 85.15
N GLN A 737 -25.10 -9.23 84.86
CA GLN A 737 -25.85 -8.77 83.70
C GLN A 737 -26.38 -7.35 83.96
N PRO A 738 -26.04 -6.36 83.11
CA PRO A 738 -26.53 -5.00 83.29
C PRO A 738 -28.04 -4.90 83.04
N ASN A 739 -28.75 -4.15 83.91
CA ASN A 739 -30.20 -3.91 83.80
C ASN A 739 -30.57 -2.87 82.74
N VAL A 740 -29.61 -2.06 82.27
CA VAL A 740 -29.84 -0.98 81.30
C VAL A 740 -28.84 -1.09 80.17
N LYS A 741 -29.34 -1.12 78.93
CA LYS A 741 -28.50 -1.06 77.73
C LYS A 741 -28.06 0.37 77.46
N GLN A 742 -26.76 0.60 77.40
CA GLN A 742 -26.21 1.90 77.01
C GLN A 742 -26.65 2.26 75.58
N GLN A 743 -27.08 3.51 75.37
CA GLN A 743 -27.69 3.93 74.10
C GLN A 743 -26.67 4.50 73.11
N SER A 744 -25.68 5.28 73.57
CA SER A 744 -24.69 5.87 72.66
C SER A 744 -23.53 4.90 72.37
N PRO A 745 -22.98 4.88 71.14
CA PRO A 745 -21.79 4.09 70.80
C PRO A 745 -20.60 4.34 71.75
N GLU A 746 -20.43 5.58 72.18
CA GLU A 746 -19.34 5.98 73.08
C GLU A 746 -19.52 5.43 74.50
N ASP A 747 -20.73 5.47 75.03
CA ASP A 747 -21.03 4.95 76.37
C ASP A 747 -20.97 3.42 76.39
N ARG A 748 -21.37 2.77 75.29
CA ARG A 748 -21.22 1.32 75.09
C ARG A 748 -19.76 0.91 75.11
N LEU A 749 -18.90 1.63 74.37
CA LEU A 749 -17.46 1.37 74.36
C LEU A 749 -16.83 1.61 75.73
N LYS A 750 -17.21 2.70 76.41
CA LYS A 750 -16.74 3.00 77.77
C LYS A 750 -17.10 1.88 78.75
N TYR A 751 -18.36 1.44 78.72
CA TYR A 751 -18.85 0.35 79.57
C TYR A 751 -18.04 -0.94 79.36
N LEU A 752 -17.76 -1.30 78.11
CA LEU A 752 -16.88 -2.44 77.82
C LEU A 752 -15.47 -2.20 78.38
N GLY A 753 -14.92 -1.00 78.21
CA GLY A 753 -13.61 -0.64 78.76
C GLY A 753 -13.55 -0.82 80.29
N ASP A 754 -14.52 -0.28 81.01
CA ASP A 754 -14.64 -0.39 82.47
C ASP A 754 -14.77 -1.85 82.91
N LEU A 755 -15.61 -2.63 82.23
CA LEU A 755 -15.85 -4.05 82.51
C LEU A 755 -14.60 -4.90 82.30
N LEU A 756 -13.90 -4.69 81.18
CA LEU A 756 -12.66 -5.41 80.87
C LEU A 756 -11.52 -5.05 81.82
N LEU A 757 -11.51 -3.82 82.35
CA LEU A 757 -10.53 -3.38 83.33
C LEU A 757 -10.79 -4.04 84.70
N GLN A 758 -12.04 -4.03 85.16
CA GLN A 758 -12.44 -4.66 86.43
C GLN A 758 -12.24 -6.19 86.43
N GLY A 759 -12.57 -6.87 85.33
CA GLY A 759 -12.43 -8.32 85.23
C GLY A 759 -10.98 -8.82 85.27
N GLN A 760 -10.01 -8.00 84.87
CA GLN A 760 -8.58 -8.37 84.93
C GLN A 760 -7.89 -8.01 86.25
N GLU A 761 -8.38 -7.03 87.02
CA GLU A 761 -7.85 -6.74 88.37
C GLU A 761 -8.00 -7.93 89.33
N ILE A 762 -8.92 -8.84 89.05
CA ILE A 762 -9.18 -10.06 89.82
C ILE A 762 -8.19 -11.19 89.44
N SER A 763 -7.49 -11.09 88.30
CA SER A 763 -6.74 -12.22 87.69
C SER A 763 -5.26 -11.96 87.41
N ALA A 764 -4.68 -10.79 87.71
CA ALA A 764 -3.27 -10.51 87.43
C ALA A 764 -2.53 -9.78 88.58
N PRO A 765 -1.25 -10.13 88.86
CA PRO A 765 -0.44 -9.42 89.84
C PRO A 765 -0.17 -7.98 89.38
N LYS A 766 -0.62 -7.01 90.20
CA LYS A 766 -0.20 -5.60 90.10
C LYS A 766 1.30 -5.51 90.40
N GLN A 767 1.99 -4.66 89.64
CA GLN A 767 3.39 -4.19 89.79
C GLN A 767 4.44 -4.93 88.93
N GLU A 768 4.70 -4.43 87.72
CA GLU A 768 6.08 -4.35 87.17
C GLU A 768 6.21 -3.54 85.86
N SER A 769 5.12 -3.27 85.12
CA SER A 769 5.19 -2.68 83.77
C SER A 769 5.56 -1.18 83.68
N LEU A 770 5.59 -0.43 84.79
CA LEU A 770 5.90 1.01 84.76
C LEU A 770 7.41 1.34 84.65
N LYS A 771 8.31 0.35 84.71
CA LYS A 771 9.78 0.59 84.71
C LYS A 771 10.54 0.21 83.44
N MET A 772 9.93 -0.44 82.45
CA MET A 772 10.61 -0.79 81.19
C MET A 772 10.06 -0.01 79.99
N LYS A 773 10.72 1.10 79.64
CA LYS A 773 10.51 1.86 78.39
C LYS A 773 11.48 1.43 77.28
N LYS A 774 11.92 0.17 77.23
CA LYS A 774 12.91 -0.32 76.26
C LYS A 774 12.30 -1.41 75.38
N CYS A 775 12.47 -1.26 74.07
CA CYS A 775 12.21 -2.33 73.11
C CYS A 775 13.43 -3.27 73.08
N PHE A 776 13.19 -4.57 73.24
CA PHE A 776 14.23 -5.59 73.15
C PHE A 776 14.08 -6.35 71.82
N LEU A 777 15.03 -6.16 70.92
CA LEU A 777 15.13 -6.93 69.69
C LEU A 777 15.94 -8.19 69.96
N VAL A 778 15.34 -9.35 69.69
CA VAL A 778 16.01 -10.66 69.77
C VAL A 778 16.05 -11.25 68.37
N GLU A 779 17.24 -11.37 67.80
CA GLU A 779 17.43 -12.02 66.51
C GLU A 779 17.69 -13.51 66.72
N THR A 780 16.93 -14.35 66.03
CA THR A 780 17.03 -15.81 66.12
C THR A 780 16.62 -16.44 64.79
N THR A 781 17.01 -17.69 64.57
CA THR A 781 16.47 -18.52 63.48
C THR A 781 14.99 -18.82 63.71
N ASN A 782 14.26 -19.17 62.64
CA ASN A 782 12.85 -19.55 62.71
C ASN A 782 12.58 -20.66 63.74
N GLU A 783 13.47 -21.65 63.85
CA GLU A 783 13.38 -22.74 64.84
C GLU A 783 13.60 -22.27 66.28
N GLY A 784 14.34 -21.16 66.46
CA GLY A 784 14.65 -20.60 67.77
C GLY A 784 13.60 -19.63 68.31
N ILE A 785 12.66 -19.13 67.49
CA ILE A 785 11.63 -18.15 67.89
C ILE A 785 10.80 -18.67 69.07
N LEU A 786 10.23 -19.88 68.96
CA LEU A 786 9.38 -20.44 70.02
C LEU A 786 10.17 -20.69 71.31
N ARG A 787 11.42 -21.18 71.19
CA ARG A 787 12.32 -21.36 72.34
C ARG A 787 12.66 -20.04 73.01
N GLY A 788 12.90 -18.99 72.23
CA GLY A 788 13.13 -17.63 72.72
C GLY A 788 11.93 -17.09 73.50
N ILE A 789 10.72 -17.20 72.93
CA ILE A 789 9.47 -16.79 73.57
C ILE A 789 9.27 -17.53 74.90
N LEU A 790 9.36 -18.86 74.91
CA LEU A 790 9.19 -19.66 76.13
C LEU A 790 10.24 -19.36 77.20
N SER A 791 11.48 -19.08 76.78
CA SER A 791 12.55 -18.67 77.69
C SER A 791 12.26 -17.32 78.34
N LEU A 792 11.66 -16.37 77.62
CA LEU A 792 11.26 -15.07 78.18
C LEU A 792 10.17 -15.21 79.24
N PHE A 793 9.15 -16.05 79.01
CA PHE A 793 8.12 -16.33 80.01
C PHE A 793 8.71 -17.03 81.25
N SER A 794 9.63 -17.99 81.06
CA SER A 794 10.34 -18.66 82.15
C SER A 794 11.19 -17.69 82.98
N LEU A 795 11.95 -16.81 82.32
CA LEU A 795 12.82 -15.81 82.99
C LEU A 795 12.01 -14.77 83.78
N THR A 796 10.87 -14.35 83.24
CA THR A 796 9.99 -13.35 83.87
C THR A 796 9.02 -13.96 84.88
N LYS A 797 8.98 -15.30 85.02
CA LYS A 797 8.01 -16.04 85.85
C LYS A 797 6.56 -15.66 85.53
N THR A 798 6.28 -15.30 84.29
CA THR A 798 4.92 -15.03 83.82
C THR A 798 4.38 -16.22 83.04
N GLU A 799 3.11 -16.55 83.25
CA GLU A 799 2.48 -17.65 82.52
C GLU A 799 2.26 -17.23 81.06
N PRO A 800 2.61 -18.07 80.06
CA PRO A 800 2.42 -17.74 78.66
C PRO A 800 0.92 -17.68 78.34
N SER A 801 0.42 -16.48 78.08
CA SER A 801 -0.94 -16.28 77.60
C SER A 801 -0.95 -15.77 76.15
N VAL A 802 -1.84 -16.35 75.34
CA VAL A 802 -1.89 -16.12 73.89
C VAL A 802 -2.16 -14.64 73.56
N TYR A 803 -2.94 -13.94 74.39
CA TYR A 803 -3.25 -12.52 74.21
C TYR A 803 -2.08 -11.56 74.47
N ARG A 804 -0.94 -12.06 74.99
CA ARG A 804 0.29 -11.28 75.20
C ARG A 804 1.31 -11.44 74.07
N ILE A 805 1.03 -12.27 73.08
CA ILE A 805 1.93 -12.59 71.98
C ILE A 805 1.25 -12.22 70.66
N LEU A 806 1.85 -11.32 69.90
CA LEU A 806 1.45 -11.07 68.51
C LEU A 806 2.41 -11.79 67.57
N TYR A 807 1.91 -12.82 66.88
CA TYR A 807 2.68 -13.51 65.84
C TYR A 807 2.46 -12.82 64.50
N CYS A 808 3.45 -12.07 64.02
CA CYS A 808 3.36 -11.38 62.75
C CYS A 808 3.53 -12.38 61.59
N THR A 809 2.59 -12.36 60.65
CA THR A 809 2.66 -13.09 59.37
C THR A 809 2.79 -12.11 58.21
N GLN A 810 2.97 -12.59 56.97
CA GLN A 810 2.95 -11.71 55.78
C GLN A 810 1.62 -10.95 55.58
N ARG A 811 0.55 -11.35 56.26
CA ARG A 811 -0.79 -10.74 56.18
C ARG A 811 -1.17 -9.96 57.45
N THR A 812 -0.29 -9.94 58.45
CA THR A 812 -0.42 -9.14 59.69
C THR A 812 0.35 -7.85 59.49
#